data_AF-A0A165Q960-F1
#
_entry.id   AF-A0A165Q960-F1
#
_cell.length_a   1.000
_cell.length_b   1.000
_cell.length_c   1.000
_cell.angle_alpha   90.00
_cell.angle_beta   90.00
_cell.angle_gamma   90.00
#
_symmetry.space_group_name_H-M   'P 1'
#
loop_
_entity.id
_entity.type
_entity.pdbx_description
1 polymer ?
#
loop_
_entity_poly.entity_id
_entity_poly.type
_entity_poly.pdbx_seq_one_letter_code
_entity_poly.pdbx_strand_id
1 'polypeptide(L)'
;MAQPVGLLSKIKITDTNYKAFFKTKAITVISEEMYDCVHYNYQDQYFYQYNKKKEELLCLAFYNHGNRETLTGNFYQSIKEVALLAIDHSFIALTLDAFNWTEVDTYEVLEENVWNVKQITKEELATVQSIALSCSEQFDQPFVEKLFNSKIVDSNVVKKVSALQEKHRLANLTTFAKEATPLRPIHLFGNYYYNGKAVFSCKSGGYIHTDIDLATFKPTVYGAADAEHVLFHDKCIKTNPKKFKRVAKYETVFYLSAEGVLDDKGILIEGSDTATFKLKEDFLAEDSVNLYFYGHVIPKTSFNSYRIEQYPYQTEILITDTAVYYNSHKLDVDGQTFSYKARLEKLSYGFSGFIGKDRDGLFAYLIEENNGSIIRLKDLSQDELAQSIQEKYGDKYRRMDEEERIYLQKSSAAYQEEFIKKQHTPWVFYQIQEIRDYAKIVWQKYQESKDLKELKSFWSLYETTESYFWIEAEVYNYVTLFYCAEQKKTEALEAIRKAIIYGVFDIDEFFNHPGLDLINKEEYFIELREYAQQHKPVGYKIPMQIETLEKILALPQEMYITGTLLWKYHLYDNIEIKEAIKQNPELTDYWTRYIELNQQLFDRFFKRKNIIDMDFSPYKDYSCMPIEAPIQMLNYYLQMGDVMSGSMVYSIDQLVGAMNKIKQRINLLEGEQHAYYKELYNNNAVVQITEQYL
;
A
#
# COMPACT_ATOMS: atom_id res chain seq x y z
N MET A 1 37.28 -18.84 13.27
CA MET A 1 36.00 -18.23 12.85
C MET A 1 34.93 -18.79 13.77
N ALA A 2 34.10 -17.96 14.39
CA ALA A 2 33.01 -18.44 15.23
C ALA A 2 32.03 -19.24 14.36
N GLN A 3 31.73 -20.47 14.76
CA GLN A 3 30.74 -21.32 14.09
C GLN A 3 29.38 -21.16 14.80
N PRO A 4 28.26 -21.38 14.10
CA PRO A 4 26.95 -21.40 14.73
C PRO A 4 26.83 -22.59 15.67
N VAL A 5 26.46 -22.33 16.92
CA VAL A 5 26.34 -23.36 17.97
C VAL A 5 24.91 -23.41 18.49
N GLY A 6 24.45 -24.61 18.86
CA GLY A 6 23.05 -24.87 19.18
C GLY A 6 22.87 -25.61 20.49
N LEU A 7 21.88 -25.18 21.27
CA LEU A 7 21.37 -25.90 22.44
C LEU A 7 19.90 -26.23 22.22
N LEU A 8 19.56 -27.51 22.23
CA LEU A 8 18.20 -28.00 22.20
C LEU A 8 17.89 -28.71 23.51
N SER A 9 16.74 -28.43 24.10
CA SER A 9 16.23 -29.19 25.23
C SER A 9 14.76 -29.54 25.04
N LYS A 10 14.42 -30.76 25.45
CA LYS A 10 13.06 -31.25 25.56
C LYS A 10 12.86 -31.74 26.98
N ILE A 11 12.01 -31.04 27.72
CA ILE A 11 11.80 -31.27 29.15
C ILE A 11 10.38 -31.70 29.39
N LYS A 12 10.17 -32.86 30.01
CA LYS A 12 8.87 -33.28 30.52
C LYS A 12 8.58 -32.56 31.83
N ILE A 13 7.49 -31.79 31.87
CA ILE A 13 7.11 -30.97 33.01
C ILE A 13 5.60 -30.72 33.05
N THR A 14 5.00 -30.94 34.23
CA THR A 14 3.55 -30.71 34.44
C THR A 14 3.20 -29.22 34.42
N ASP A 15 1.93 -28.88 34.20
CA ASP A 15 1.48 -27.47 34.20
C ASP A 15 1.75 -26.79 35.55
N THR A 16 1.62 -27.54 36.65
CA THR A 16 1.91 -27.07 38.01
C THR A 16 3.40 -26.78 38.18
N ASN A 17 4.28 -27.67 37.73
CA ASN A 17 5.72 -27.52 37.88
C ASN A 17 6.28 -26.44 36.93
N TYR A 18 5.74 -26.32 35.72
CA TYR A 18 6.10 -25.24 34.81
C TYR A 18 5.74 -23.86 35.38
N LYS A 19 4.56 -23.73 36.00
CA LYS A 19 4.18 -22.51 36.73
C LYS A 19 5.07 -22.22 37.94
N ALA A 20 5.62 -23.25 38.59
CA ALA A 20 6.59 -23.09 39.66
C ALA A 20 7.95 -22.64 39.12
N PHE A 21 8.42 -23.25 38.03
CA PHE A 21 9.63 -22.84 37.31
C PHE A 21 9.55 -21.39 36.85
N PHE A 22 8.36 -20.93 36.43
CA PHE A 22 8.15 -19.54 36.02
C PHE A 22 8.42 -18.49 37.12
N LYS A 23 8.45 -18.92 38.40
CA LYS A 23 8.73 -18.06 39.56
C LYS A 23 10.20 -18.06 39.96
N THR A 24 11.07 -18.83 39.31
CA THR A 24 12.50 -18.93 39.65
C THR A 24 13.30 -17.79 39.02
N LYS A 25 14.57 -17.69 39.43
CA LYS A 25 15.53 -16.75 38.82
C LYS A 25 15.91 -17.17 37.39
N ALA A 26 15.97 -18.46 37.08
CA ALA A 26 16.26 -18.96 35.73
C ALA A 26 15.41 -18.32 34.64
N ILE A 27 14.09 -18.17 34.85
CA ILE A 27 13.24 -17.51 33.84
C ILE A 27 13.56 -16.03 33.66
N THR A 28 14.01 -15.37 34.72
CA THR A 28 14.44 -13.97 34.61
C THR A 28 15.71 -13.88 33.78
N VAL A 29 16.68 -14.76 34.02
CA VAL A 29 17.93 -14.85 33.25
C VAL A 29 17.66 -15.17 31.76
N ILE A 30 16.79 -16.15 31.48
CA ILE A 30 16.37 -16.47 30.09
C ILE A 30 15.74 -15.25 29.41
N SER A 31 14.88 -14.52 30.14
CA SER A 31 14.24 -13.32 29.60
C SER A 31 15.24 -12.17 29.37
N GLU A 32 16.26 -12.05 30.22
CA GLU A 32 17.35 -11.07 30.06
C GLU A 32 18.20 -11.39 28.83
N GLU A 33 18.56 -12.64 28.60
CA GLU A 33 19.33 -13.05 27.42
C GLU A 33 18.57 -12.81 26.10
N MET A 34 17.26 -13.15 26.07
CA MET A 34 16.40 -12.81 24.93
C MET A 34 16.24 -11.29 24.76
N TYR A 35 16.18 -10.54 25.87
CA TYR A 35 16.12 -9.08 25.83
C TYR A 35 17.40 -8.47 25.25
N ASP A 36 18.58 -8.96 25.63
CA ASP A 36 19.87 -8.50 25.10
C ASP A 36 19.94 -8.72 23.58
N CYS A 37 19.42 -9.85 23.09
CA CYS A 37 19.30 -10.10 21.66
C CYS A 37 18.46 -9.04 20.95
N VAL A 38 17.36 -8.59 21.56
CA VAL A 38 16.51 -7.51 21.05
C VAL A 38 17.21 -6.16 21.14
N HIS A 39 17.84 -5.87 22.28
CA HIS A 39 18.41 -4.56 22.57
C HIS A 39 19.65 -4.26 21.73
N TYR A 40 20.52 -5.24 21.55
CA TYR A 40 21.77 -5.11 20.80
C TYR A 40 21.66 -5.64 19.37
N ASN A 41 20.47 -6.08 18.95
CA ASN A 41 20.20 -6.62 17.62
C ASN A 41 21.14 -7.78 17.24
N TYR A 42 21.34 -8.72 18.17
CA TYR A 42 22.09 -9.93 17.90
C TYR A 42 21.32 -10.85 16.94
N GLN A 43 22.05 -11.64 16.16
CA GLN A 43 21.46 -12.58 15.19
C GLN A 43 21.13 -13.95 15.80
N ASP A 44 21.16 -14.04 17.12
CA ASP A 44 20.79 -15.26 17.83
C ASP A 44 19.27 -15.49 17.74
N GLN A 45 18.86 -16.74 17.76
CA GLN A 45 17.47 -17.15 17.58
C GLN A 45 17.06 -18.08 18.71
N TYR A 46 15.85 -17.87 19.24
CA TYR A 46 15.33 -18.66 20.35
C TYR A 46 13.94 -19.23 20.05
N PHE A 47 13.73 -20.48 20.46
CA PHE A 47 12.42 -21.11 20.56
C PHE A 47 12.20 -21.52 22.01
N TYR A 48 11.06 -21.15 22.59
CA TYR A 48 10.73 -21.47 23.98
C TYR A 48 9.22 -21.67 24.12
N GLN A 49 8.74 -22.91 24.03
CA GLN A 49 7.31 -23.19 24.13
C GLN A 49 6.99 -24.29 25.14
N TYR A 50 6.00 -24.01 25.98
CA TYR A 50 5.36 -25.01 26.81
C TYR A 50 4.08 -25.55 26.16
N ASN A 51 4.05 -26.85 25.91
CA ASN A 51 2.87 -27.57 25.43
C ASN A 51 2.13 -28.24 26.59
N LYS A 52 1.05 -27.59 27.04
CA LYS A 52 0.21 -28.08 28.15
C LYS A 52 -0.39 -29.48 27.90
N LYS A 53 -0.72 -29.84 26.65
CA LYS A 53 -1.31 -31.15 26.34
C LYS A 53 -0.28 -32.28 26.41
N LYS A 54 0.97 -31.98 26.05
CA LYS A 54 2.08 -32.95 26.03
C LYS A 54 2.93 -32.92 27.31
N GLU A 55 2.62 -31.99 28.22
CA GLU A 55 3.40 -31.67 29.42
C GLU A 55 4.88 -31.58 29.13
N GLU A 56 5.20 -30.72 28.16
CA GLU A 56 6.53 -30.65 27.57
C GLU A 56 6.94 -29.21 27.31
N LEU A 57 8.14 -28.86 27.75
CA LEU A 57 8.81 -27.61 27.44
C LEU A 57 9.90 -27.89 26.41
N LEU A 58 9.78 -27.24 25.25
CA LEU A 58 10.78 -27.27 24.18
C LEU A 58 11.55 -25.95 24.18
N CYS A 59 12.87 -26.05 24.23
CA CYS A 59 13.79 -24.92 24.22
C CYS A 59 14.83 -25.12 23.13
N LEU A 60 15.02 -24.14 22.24
CA LEU A 60 16.13 -24.09 21.30
C LEU A 60 16.79 -22.72 21.43
N ALA A 61 18.10 -22.69 21.62
CA ALA A 61 18.92 -21.50 21.44
C ALA A 61 19.88 -21.79 20.28
N PHE A 62 19.81 -20.96 19.24
CA PHE A 62 20.68 -20.98 18.09
C PHE A 62 21.53 -19.71 18.14
N TYR A 63 22.81 -19.87 18.43
CA TYR A 63 23.76 -18.77 18.49
C TYR A 63 24.48 -18.68 17.16
N ASN A 64 24.32 -17.57 16.43
CA ASN A 64 24.89 -17.45 15.08
C ASN A 64 26.42 -17.39 15.11
N HIS A 65 26.98 -16.90 16.23
CA HIS A 65 28.40 -16.88 16.50
C HIS A 65 28.68 -17.37 17.92
N GLY A 66 29.23 -18.58 18.06
CA GLY A 66 29.58 -19.09 19.37
C GLY A 66 30.69 -20.14 19.37
N ASN A 67 30.92 -20.70 20.55
CA ASN A 67 31.86 -21.79 20.81
C ASN A 67 31.32 -22.68 21.95
N ARG A 68 32.14 -23.62 22.45
CA ARG A 68 31.75 -24.50 23.56
C ARG A 68 31.43 -23.77 24.87
N GLU A 69 32.06 -22.62 25.12
CA GLU A 69 31.78 -21.80 26.31
C GLU A 69 30.41 -21.14 26.18
N THR A 70 30.04 -20.67 24.98
CA THR A 70 28.69 -20.15 24.69
C THR A 70 27.61 -21.17 25.07
N LEU A 71 27.81 -22.44 24.69
CA LEU A 71 26.86 -23.53 24.96
C LEU A 71 26.66 -23.87 26.44
N THR A 72 27.57 -23.45 27.31
CA THR A 72 27.49 -23.67 28.76
C THR A 72 27.15 -22.40 29.55
N GLY A 73 26.74 -21.34 28.83
CA GLY A 73 26.37 -20.02 29.37
C GLY A 73 25.03 -19.96 30.12
N ASN A 74 24.53 -18.75 30.30
CA ASN A 74 23.39 -18.44 31.17
C ASN A 74 22.10 -19.19 30.79
N PHE A 75 21.76 -19.28 29.51
CA PHE A 75 20.61 -20.04 29.04
C PHE A 75 20.70 -21.52 29.46
N TYR A 76 21.83 -22.17 29.19
CA TYR A 76 22.07 -23.57 29.58
C TYR A 76 21.93 -23.77 31.09
N GLN A 77 22.58 -22.93 31.90
CA GLN A 77 22.48 -23.04 33.36
C GLN A 77 21.02 -22.87 33.84
N SER A 78 20.29 -21.93 33.24
CA SER A 78 18.88 -21.68 33.56
C SER A 78 17.98 -22.86 33.20
N ILE A 79 18.25 -23.52 32.07
CA ILE A 79 17.55 -24.74 31.67
C ILE A 79 17.85 -25.88 32.66
N LYS A 80 19.08 -26.00 33.17
CA LYS A 80 19.42 -27.05 34.14
C LYS A 80 18.70 -26.93 35.47
N GLU A 81 18.36 -25.72 35.91
CA GLU A 81 17.57 -25.52 37.14
C GLU A 81 16.19 -26.21 37.11
N VAL A 82 15.67 -26.55 35.92
CA VAL A 82 14.40 -27.27 35.80
C VAL A 82 14.47 -28.70 36.34
N ALA A 83 15.67 -29.26 36.55
CA ALA A 83 15.89 -30.66 36.93
C ALA A 83 15.03 -31.11 38.12
N LEU A 84 14.85 -30.23 39.12
CA LEU A 84 14.08 -30.51 40.34
C LEU A 84 12.56 -30.51 40.14
N LEU A 85 12.10 -30.02 38.99
CA LEU A 85 10.69 -29.81 38.64
C LEU A 85 10.28 -30.68 37.44
N ALA A 86 11.25 -31.20 36.70
CA ALA A 86 11.05 -32.01 35.51
C ALA A 86 10.84 -33.49 35.87
N ILE A 87 10.37 -34.24 34.88
CA ILE A 87 10.15 -35.69 34.95
C ILE A 87 11.23 -36.36 34.08
N ASP A 88 11.55 -37.61 34.40
CA ASP A 88 12.42 -38.47 33.60
C ASP A 88 12.00 -38.49 32.12
N HIS A 89 12.96 -38.82 31.24
CA HIS A 89 12.88 -38.68 29.76
C HIS A 89 13.03 -37.25 29.23
N SER A 90 13.59 -36.35 30.04
CA SER A 90 14.03 -35.03 29.60
C SER A 90 15.47 -35.09 29.08
N PHE A 91 15.81 -34.30 28.06
CA PHE A 91 17.18 -34.22 27.53
C PHE A 91 17.63 -32.79 27.22
N ILE A 92 18.95 -32.59 27.19
CA ILE A 92 19.65 -31.42 26.65
C ILE A 92 20.69 -31.92 25.65
N ALA A 93 20.69 -31.36 24.44
CA ALA A 93 21.65 -31.64 23.38
C ALA A 93 22.37 -30.36 22.98
N LEU A 94 23.70 -30.40 22.96
CA LEU A 94 24.58 -29.29 22.60
C LEU A 94 25.36 -29.67 21.35
N THR A 95 25.42 -28.77 20.36
CA THR A 95 26.14 -29.00 19.09
C THR A 95 26.94 -27.77 18.67
N LEU A 96 28.11 -28.02 18.07
CA LEU A 96 28.89 -27.02 17.36
C LEU A 96 28.48 -26.86 15.87
N ASP A 97 27.51 -27.63 15.39
CA ASP A 97 26.92 -27.50 14.04
C ASP A 97 25.39 -27.32 14.14
N ALA A 98 24.99 -26.12 14.53
CA ALA A 98 23.58 -25.79 14.76
C ALA A 98 22.73 -25.76 13.48
N PHE A 99 23.34 -25.74 12.29
CA PHE A 99 22.60 -25.77 11.03
C PHE A 99 22.11 -27.19 10.72
N ASN A 100 22.99 -28.19 10.86
CA ASN A 100 22.69 -29.52 10.38
C ASN A 100 22.28 -30.50 11.50
N TRP A 101 22.71 -30.25 12.74
CA TRP A 101 22.52 -31.18 13.88
C TRP A 101 22.94 -32.63 13.54
N THR A 102 23.98 -32.75 12.71
CA THR A 102 24.54 -34.02 12.25
C THR A 102 25.29 -34.73 13.36
N GLU A 103 25.83 -33.96 14.30
CA GLU A 103 26.52 -34.44 15.50
C GLU A 103 26.09 -33.62 16.73
N VAL A 104 26.16 -34.26 17.90
CA VAL A 104 25.89 -33.64 19.20
C VAL A 104 27.15 -33.81 20.05
N ASP A 105 27.81 -32.71 20.39
CA ASP A 105 29.03 -32.68 21.21
C ASP A 105 28.76 -33.12 22.65
N THR A 106 27.58 -32.81 23.19
CA THR A 106 27.19 -33.18 24.56
C THR A 106 25.71 -33.46 24.62
N TYR A 107 25.36 -34.64 25.12
CA TYR A 107 23.99 -35.09 25.32
C TYR A 107 23.78 -35.43 26.78
N GLU A 108 22.90 -34.70 27.46
CA GLU A 108 22.55 -34.91 28.86
C GLU A 108 21.11 -35.43 28.95
N VAL A 109 20.90 -36.45 29.77
CA VAL A 109 19.57 -37.01 30.06
C VAL A 109 19.29 -36.83 31.54
N LEU A 110 18.05 -36.42 31.87
CA LEU A 110 17.60 -36.30 33.24
C LEU A 110 17.23 -37.66 33.80
N GLU A 111 17.91 -38.07 34.87
CA GLU A 111 17.61 -39.28 35.64
C GLU A 111 17.70 -38.96 37.13
N GLU A 112 16.66 -39.30 37.89
CA GLU A 112 16.59 -39.06 39.34
C GLU A 112 16.82 -37.59 39.73
N ASN A 113 16.30 -36.66 38.92
CA ASN A 113 16.46 -35.19 39.06
C ASN A 113 17.91 -34.69 38.88
N VAL A 114 18.80 -35.48 38.28
CA VAL A 114 20.18 -35.10 37.96
C VAL A 114 20.44 -35.25 36.46
N TRP A 115 21.10 -34.25 35.86
CA TRP A 115 21.51 -34.31 34.47
C TRP A 115 22.79 -35.14 34.32
N ASN A 116 22.69 -36.26 33.60
CA ASN A 116 23.79 -37.18 33.37
C ASN A 116 24.22 -37.14 31.90
N VAL A 117 25.51 -36.95 31.64
CA VAL A 117 26.07 -36.99 30.29
C VAL A 117 26.05 -38.44 29.78
N LYS A 118 25.47 -38.66 28.59
CA LYS A 118 25.37 -39.97 27.95
C LYS A 118 25.88 -39.93 26.53
N GLN A 119 26.30 -41.10 26.03
CA GLN A 119 26.55 -41.28 24.60
C GLN A 119 25.21 -41.33 23.87
N ILE A 120 25.04 -40.45 22.88
CA ILE A 120 23.82 -40.39 22.08
C ILE A 120 23.73 -41.58 21.11
N THR A 121 22.57 -42.23 21.04
CA THR A 121 22.29 -43.27 20.05
C THR A 121 21.86 -42.67 18.70
N LYS A 122 21.88 -43.48 17.63
CA LYS A 122 21.43 -43.02 16.29
C LYS A 122 19.95 -42.60 16.28
N GLU A 123 19.10 -43.31 17.03
CA GLU A 123 17.66 -43.02 17.13
C GLU A 123 17.40 -41.70 17.88
N GLU A 124 18.14 -41.45 18.96
CA GLU A 124 18.07 -40.20 19.71
C GLU A 124 18.60 -39.02 18.88
N LEU A 125 19.71 -39.21 18.16
CA LEU A 125 20.25 -38.19 17.26
C LEU A 125 19.24 -37.81 16.17
N ALA A 126 18.59 -38.80 15.55
CA ALA A 126 17.53 -38.54 14.57
C ALA A 126 16.34 -37.77 15.19
N THR A 127 16.01 -38.07 16.46
CA THR A 127 14.96 -37.36 17.19
C THR A 127 15.35 -35.91 17.48
N VAL A 128 16.58 -35.68 17.97
CA VAL A 128 17.14 -34.35 18.23
C VAL A 128 17.15 -33.52 16.94
N GLN A 129 17.66 -34.09 15.85
CA GLN A 129 17.73 -33.43 14.54
C GLN A 129 16.34 -33.06 14.03
N SER A 130 15.36 -33.97 14.12
CA SER A 130 13.98 -33.70 13.69
C SER A 130 13.33 -32.56 14.48
N ILE A 131 13.53 -32.51 15.79
CA ILE A 131 12.97 -31.44 16.64
C ILE A 131 13.67 -30.12 16.35
N ALA A 132 15.01 -30.12 16.29
CA ALA A 132 15.79 -28.92 16.01
C ALA A 132 15.40 -28.28 14.68
N LEU A 133 15.33 -29.07 13.60
CA LEU A 133 14.93 -28.59 12.28
C LEU A 133 13.51 -28.01 12.28
N SER A 134 12.55 -28.69 12.93
CA SER A 134 11.17 -28.18 13.04
C SER A 134 11.07 -26.85 13.80
N CYS A 135 11.90 -26.66 14.84
CA CYS A 135 11.99 -25.38 15.53
C CYS A 135 12.67 -24.32 14.65
N SER A 136 13.77 -24.67 13.98
CA SER A 136 14.54 -23.76 13.11
C SER A 136 13.77 -23.29 11.87
N GLU A 137 12.83 -24.09 11.35
CA GLU A 137 11.90 -23.67 10.28
C GLU A 137 11.06 -22.44 10.67
N GLN A 138 10.92 -22.15 11.97
CA GLN A 138 10.22 -20.96 12.46
C GLN A 138 11.11 -19.70 12.50
N PHE A 139 12.40 -19.82 12.15
CA PHE A 139 13.38 -18.73 12.09
C PHE A 139 13.52 -18.15 10.67
N ASP A 140 12.40 -18.00 9.97
CA ASP A 140 12.27 -17.40 8.63
C ASP A 140 12.37 -15.87 8.62
N GLN A 141 12.43 -15.23 9.80
CA GLN A 141 12.56 -13.78 9.99
C GLN A 141 13.49 -13.48 11.19
N PRO A 142 13.98 -12.24 11.34
CA PRO A 142 14.75 -11.84 12.52
C PRO A 142 14.01 -12.16 13.83
N PHE A 143 14.73 -12.65 14.84
CA PHE A 143 14.15 -13.05 16.13
C PHE A 143 13.30 -11.95 16.76
N VAL A 144 13.75 -10.69 16.67
CA VAL A 144 13.06 -9.52 17.23
C VAL A 144 11.63 -9.39 16.68
N GLU A 145 11.42 -9.63 15.39
CA GLU A 145 10.10 -9.56 14.76
C GLU A 145 9.21 -10.73 15.23
N LYS A 146 9.79 -11.93 15.31
CA LYS A 146 9.08 -13.14 15.69
C LYS A 146 8.72 -13.18 17.18
N LEU A 147 9.56 -12.64 18.05
CA LEU A 147 9.37 -12.68 19.51
C LEU A 147 8.03 -12.07 19.92
N PHE A 148 7.62 -10.97 19.29
CA PHE A 148 6.40 -10.25 19.64
C PHE A 148 5.19 -10.61 18.76
N ASN A 149 5.42 -11.05 17.52
CA ASN A 149 4.35 -11.28 16.54
C ASN A 149 4.03 -12.75 16.27
N SER A 150 4.86 -13.68 16.74
CA SER A 150 4.66 -15.12 16.53
C SER A 150 4.55 -15.87 17.86
N LYS A 151 4.19 -17.15 17.79
CA LYS A 151 4.05 -17.99 18.98
C LYS A 151 5.34 -18.71 19.38
N ILE A 152 6.50 -18.41 18.79
CA ILE A 152 7.75 -19.18 19.03
C ILE A 152 8.27 -19.11 20.48
N VAL A 153 7.88 -18.08 21.23
CA VAL A 153 8.16 -17.92 22.66
C VAL A 153 6.86 -17.84 23.47
N ASP A 154 6.81 -18.50 24.63
CA ASP A 154 5.68 -18.46 25.56
C ASP A 154 5.31 -17.02 25.94
N SER A 155 4.03 -16.69 25.83
CA SER A 155 3.50 -15.34 26.09
C SER A 155 3.88 -14.75 27.45
N ASN A 156 4.14 -15.57 28.47
CA ASN A 156 4.56 -15.08 29.78
C ASN A 156 6.04 -14.67 29.78
N VAL A 157 6.90 -15.39 29.03
CA VAL A 157 8.30 -14.98 28.81
C VAL A 157 8.33 -13.69 27.98
N VAL A 158 7.54 -13.60 26.90
CA VAL A 158 7.41 -12.36 26.11
C VAL A 158 7.00 -11.16 26.96
N LYS A 159 6.09 -11.34 27.93
CA LYS A 159 5.72 -10.28 28.90
C LYS A 159 6.89 -9.85 29.78
N LYS A 160 7.75 -10.76 30.22
CA LYS A 160 8.96 -10.43 31.00
C LYS A 160 9.96 -9.68 30.14
N VAL A 161 10.21 -10.10 28.90
CA VAL A 161 11.07 -9.38 27.95
C VAL A 161 10.53 -7.97 27.69
N SER A 162 9.23 -7.84 27.44
CA SER A 162 8.57 -6.53 27.24
C SER A 162 8.72 -5.61 28.46
N ALA A 163 8.62 -6.17 29.67
CA ALA A 163 8.82 -5.41 30.90
C ALA A 163 10.27 -4.95 31.10
N LEU A 164 11.25 -5.79 30.71
CA LEU A 164 12.68 -5.42 30.71
C LEU A 164 12.96 -4.31 29.69
N GLN A 165 12.41 -4.43 28.47
CA GLN A 165 12.51 -3.42 27.43
C GLN A 165 11.94 -2.08 27.89
N GLU A 166 10.77 -2.09 28.52
CA GLU A 166 10.15 -0.87 29.05
C GLU A 166 10.97 -0.26 30.20
N LYS A 167 11.49 -1.09 31.11
CA LYS A 167 12.36 -0.64 32.20
C LYS A 167 13.63 0.04 31.66
N HIS A 168 14.27 -0.56 30.66
CA HIS A 168 15.47 -0.02 30.05
C HIS A 168 15.17 1.26 29.25
N ARG A 169 14.07 1.28 28.50
CA ARG A 169 13.58 2.47 27.80
C ARG A 169 13.39 3.64 28.77
N LEU A 170 12.71 3.42 29.90
CA LEU A 170 12.50 4.45 30.92
C LEU A 170 13.82 4.92 31.57
N ALA A 171 14.77 4.02 31.81
CA ALA A 171 16.09 4.37 32.33
C ALA A 171 16.89 5.23 31.34
N ASN A 172 16.90 4.84 30.06
CA ASN A 172 17.51 5.60 28.97
C ASN A 172 16.84 6.96 28.82
N LEU A 173 15.50 6.99 28.83
CA LEU A 173 14.75 8.22 28.74
C LEU A 173 15.06 9.15 29.92
N THR A 174 15.14 8.66 31.14
CA THR A 174 15.51 9.47 32.32
C THR A 174 16.92 10.07 32.18
N THR A 175 17.84 9.33 31.55
CA THR A 175 19.23 9.73 31.35
C THR A 175 19.37 10.74 30.21
N PHE A 176 18.80 10.41 29.05
CA PHE A 176 19.01 11.12 27.79
C PHE A 176 17.92 12.15 27.47
N ALA A 177 16.76 12.15 28.12
CA ALA A 177 15.68 13.12 27.83
C ALA A 177 16.15 14.59 27.93
N LYS A 178 17.16 14.87 28.74
CA LYS A 178 17.77 16.21 28.85
C LYS A 178 18.64 16.59 27.65
N GLU A 179 19.14 15.59 26.93
CA GLU A 179 19.94 15.73 25.72
C GLU A 179 19.07 15.79 24.45
N ALA A 180 17.79 15.39 24.58
CA ALA A 180 16.83 15.53 23.50
C ALA A 180 16.72 16.99 23.09
N THR A 181 17.02 17.26 21.84
CA THR A 181 16.71 18.53 21.18
C THR A 181 15.80 18.24 20.01
N PRO A 182 15.15 19.25 19.44
CA PRO A 182 14.35 19.00 18.26
C PRO A 182 15.15 18.57 17.02
N LEU A 183 16.44 18.89 16.99
CA LEU A 183 17.39 18.33 16.01
C LEU A 183 17.80 16.89 16.26
N ARG A 184 17.79 16.50 17.52
CA ARG A 184 18.17 15.17 17.97
C ARG A 184 17.04 14.63 18.83
N PRO A 185 15.85 14.44 18.24
CA PRO A 185 14.73 13.95 19.00
C PRO A 185 15.05 12.52 19.43
N ILE A 186 14.65 12.19 20.65
CA ILE A 186 14.78 10.84 21.15
C ILE A 186 13.59 10.05 20.67
N HIS A 187 13.86 8.96 19.95
CA HIS A 187 12.84 7.99 19.61
C HIS A 187 12.31 7.33 20.88
N LEU A 188 11.01 7.36 21.06
CA LEU A 188 10.36 6.75 22.22
C LEU A 188 9.98 5.31 21.90
N PHE A 189 9.11 5.14 20.89
CA PHE A 189 8.63 3.87 20.36
C PHE A 189 7.69 4.15 19.19
N GLY A 190 7.55 3.18 18.27
CA GLY A 190 6.69 3.32 17.09
C GLY A 190 6.95 4.65 16.37
N ASN A 191 5.90 5.42 16.15
CA ASN A 191 5.92 6.69 15.43
C ASN A 191 6.03 7.90 16.37
N TYR A 192 6.45 7.72 17.63
CA TYR A 192 6.49 8.76 18.65
C TYR A 192 7.92 9.12 19.07
N TYR A 193 8.16 10.42 19.18
CA TYR A 193 9.46 11.01 19.46
C TYR A 193 9.33 12.10 20.53
N TYR A 194 10.43 12.39 21.22
CA TYR A 194 10.52 13.49 22.16
C TYR A 194 11.61 14.46 21.75
N ASN A 195 11.27 15.74 21.59
CA ASN A 195 12.19 16.78 21.12
C ASN A 195 12.83 17.62 22.25
N GLY A 196 12.72 17.19 23.50
CA GLY A 196 13.18 17.98 24.66
C GLY A 196 12.11 18.91 25.26
N LYS A 197 10.98 19.09 24.58
CA LYS A 197 9.85 19.92 25.06
C LYS A 197 8.52 19.19 25.05
N ALA A 198 8.22 18.44 24.01
CA ALA A 198 6.95 17.76 23.80
C ALA A 198 7.15 16.41 23.12
N VAL A 199 6.15 15.53 23.30
CA VAL A 199 6.03 14.32 22.48
C VAL A 199 5.40 14.72 21.16
N PHE A 200 5.90 14.18 20.05
CA PHE A 200 5.29 14.37 18.74
C PHE A 200 5.23 13.05 17.98
N SER A 201 4.28 12.96 17.04
CA SER A 201 4.17 11.82 16.14
C SER A 201 4.46 12.22 14.70
N CYS A 202 5.22 11.38 14.00
CA CYS A 202 5.50 11.55 12.57
C CYS A 202 4.37 11.01 11.67
N LYS A 203 3.25 10.56 12.26
CA LYS A 203 2.06 10.11 11.51
C LYS A 203 1.31 11.30 10.89
N SER A 204 0.97 11.20 9.60
CA SER A 204 0.06 12.06 8.81
C SER A 204 -0.19 13.49 9.33
N GLY A 205 0.82 14.36 9.29
CA GLY A 205 0.67 15.79 9.65
C GLY A 205 1.57 16.31 10.76
N GLY A 206 2.34 15.44 11.44
CA GLY A 206 3.34 15.89 12.41
C GLY A 206 2.71 16.47 13.68
N TYR A 207 1.87 15.68 14.37
CA TYR A 207 1.13 16.15 15.54
C TYR A 207 2.04 16.31 16.75
N ILE A 208 1.97 17.47 17.39
CA ILE A 208 2.66 17.78 18.64
C ILE A 208 1.67 17.61 19.80
N HIS A 209 2.07 16.85 20.81
CA HIS A 209 1.30 16.58 22.02
C HIS A 209 2.04 17.17 23.22
N THR A 210 1.68 18.40 23.58
CA THR A 210 2.34 19.17 24.65
C THR A 210 1.99 18.68 26.06
N ASP A 211 0.85 18.02 26.21
CA ASP A 211 0.28 17.66 27.51
C ASP A 211 0.65 16.23 27.95
N ILE A 212 1.50 15.55 27.19
CA ILE A 212 1.90 14.17 27.44
C ILE A 212 2.98 14.10 28.51
N ASP A 213 2.70 13.35 29.58
CA ASP A 213 3.69 13.01 30.58
C ASP A 213 4.63 11.91 30.07
N LEU A 214 5.83 12.35 29.69
CA LEU A 214 6.89 11.49 29.18
C LEU A 214 7.27 10.35 30.16
N ALA A 215 7.15 10.57 31.47
CA ALA A 215 7.55 9.58 32.48
C ALA A 215 6.62 8.36 32.52
N THR A 216 5.35 8.55 32.16
CA THR A 216 4.35 7.47 32.14
C THR A 216 3.93 7.07 30.73
N PHE A 217 4.45 7.76 29.71
CA PHE A 217 4.14 7.54 28.30
C PHE A 217 4.67 6.20 27.79
N LYS A 218 3.78 5.38 27.22
CA LYS A 218 4.05 4.00 26.80
C LYS A 218 3.24 3.59 25.57
N PRO A 219 3.71 2.58 24.80
CA PRO A 219 2.95 2.05 23.68
C PRO A 219 1.71 1.29 24.16
N THR A 220 0.66 1.31 23.35
CA THR A 220 -0.59 0.58 23.58
C THR A 220 -1.10 -0.04 22.28
N VAL A 221 -2.06 -0.96 22.36
CA VAL A 221 -2.66 -1.61 21.18
C VAL A 221 -3.47 -0.67 20.27
N TYR A 222 -3.70 0.56 20.72
CA TYR A 222 -4.43 1.61 20.00
C TYR A 222 -3.56 2.81 19.63
N GLY A 223 -2.27 2.80 19.98
CA GLY A 223 -1.35 3.91 19.78
C GLY A 223 -0.45 4.06 20.99
N ALA A 224 -0.70 5.07 21.81
CA ALA A 224 0.08 5.35 23.02
C ALA A 224 -0.79 5.93 24.13
N ALA A 225 -0.27 5.94 25.35
CA ALA A 225 -0.94 6.59 26.48
C ALA A 225 0.08 6.99 27.55
N ASP A 226 -0.22 8.04 28.31
CA ASP A 226 0.45 8.37 29.57
C ASP A 226 -0.44 8.00 30.77
N ALA A 227 -0.38 8.72 31.89
CA ALA A 227 -1.26 8.52 33.03
C ALA A 227 -2.70 9.09 32.87
N GLU A 228 -2.88 10.13 32.06
CA GLU A 228 -4.14 10.90 31.94
C GLU A 228 -4.66 11.07 30.50
N HIS A 229 -3.89 10.62 29.52
CA HIS A 229 -4.13 10.84 28.10
C HIS A 229 -3.96 9.56 27.31
N VAL A 230 -4.78 9.43 26.29
CA VAL A 230 -4.70 8.39 25.28
C VAL A 230 -4.45 9.06 23.93
N LEU A 231 -3.41 8.59 23.24
CA LEU A 231 -3.10 8.94 21.87
C LEU A 231 -3.52 7.79 20.94
N PHE A 232 -4.43 8.07 20.03
CA PHE A 232 -4.80 7.16 18.95
C PHE A 232 -5.11 7.98 17.70
N HIS A 233 -4.60 7.51 16.56
CA HIS A 233 -4.51 8.32 15.33
C HIS A 233 -3.81 9.67 15.57
N ASP A 234 -4.48 10.76 15.23
CA ASP A 234 -4.07 12.17 15.37
C ASP A 234 -4.62 12.83 16.64
N LYS A 235 -5.36 12.08 17.46
CA LYS A 235 -6.10 12.63 18.60
C LYS A 235 -5.39 12.36 19.93
N CYS A 236 -5.37 13.39 20.76
CA CYS A 236 -5.06 13.28 22.19
C CYS A 236 -6.36 13.45 22.98
N ILE A 237 -6.79 12.38 23.66
CA ILE A 237 -7.98 12.41 24.51
C ILE A 237 -7.55 12.34 25.97
N LYS A 238 -7.96 13.31 26.77
CA LYS A 238 -7.83 13.27 28.22
C LYS A 238 -8.82 12.26 28.81
N THR A 239 -8.34 11.10 29.23
CA THR A 239 -9.16 10.01 29.78
C THR A 239 -8.30 9.06 30.60
N ASN A 240 -8.92 8.20 31.40
CA ASN A 240 -8.19 7.19 32.15
C ASN A 240 -7.73 6.03 31.24
N PRO A 241 -6.42 5.86 30.97
CA PRO A 241 -5.95 4.88 29.99
C PRO A 241 -6.16 3.44 30.44
N LYS A 242 -6.37 3.19 31.75
CA LYS A 242 -6.70 1.85 32.28
C LYS A 242 -8.13 1.42 31.94
N LYS A 243 -9.02 2.37 31.68
CA LYS A 243 -10.39 2.12 31.24
C LYS A 243 -10.54 2.15 29.72
N PHE A 244 -9.54 2.70 29.01
CA PHE A 244 -9.54 2.77 27.56
C PHE A 244 -9.16 1.42 26.93
N LYS A 245 -10.06 0.83 26.14
CA LYS A 245 -9.87 -0.48 25.52
C LYS A 245 -10.24 -0.46 24.04
N ARG A 246 -9.36 -1.01 23.21
CA ARG A 246 -9.66 -1.29 21.80
C ARG A 246 -10.39 -2.63 21.68
N VAL A 247 -11.52 -2.64 20.98
CA VAL A 247 -12.29 -3.84 20.65
C VAL A 247 -12.36 -3.91 19.12
N ALA A 248 -11.80 -4.97 18.53
CA ALA A 248 -11.70 -5.07 17.07
C ALA A 248 -11.98 -6.49 16.57
N LYS A 249 -12.60 -6.58 15.39
CA LYS A 249 -12.79 -7.78 14.58
C LYS A 249 -12.61 -7.39 13.11
N TYR A 250 -11.66 -8.04 12.42
CA TYR A 250 -11.26 -7.69 11.07
C TYR A 250 -10.98 -6.18 10.93
N GLU A 251 -11.72 -5.48 10.07
CA GLU A 251 -11.55 -4.05 9.79
C GLU A 251 -12.30 -3.15 10.78
N THR A 252 -13.26 -3.70 11.53
CA THR A 252 -14.10 -2.91 12.43
C THR A 252 -13.48 -2.75 13.81
N VAL A 253 -13.42 -1.50 14.26
CA VAL A 253 -12.78 -1.10 15.50
C VAL A 253 -13.69 -0.16 16.29
N PHE A 254 -13.84 -0.45 17.59
CA PHE A 254 -14.45 0.45 18.57
C PHE A 254 -13.48 0.66 19.73
N TYR A 255 -13.64 1.78 20.42
CA TYR A 255 -12.89 2.06 21.65
C TYR A 255 -13.85 2.27 22.82
N LEU A 256 -13.63 1.56 23.92
CA LEU A 256 -14.39 1.76 25.15
C LEU A 256 -13.62 2.73 26.03
N SER A 257 -14.25 3.81 26.47
CA SER A 257 -13.67 4.77 27.41
C SER A 257 -14.46 4.82 28.71
N ALA A 258 -14.06 5.72 29.62
CA ALA A 258 -14.86 5.99 30.82
C ALA A 258 -16.17 6.74 30.51
N GLU A 259 -16.25 7.44 29.39
CA GLU A 259 -17.36 8.33 29.01
C GLU A 259 -18.38 7.63 28.10
N GLY A 260 -17.95 6.62 27.34
CA GLY A 260 -18.81 5.91 26.41
C GLY A 260 -18.01 5.10 25.39
N VAL A 261 -18.70 4.54 24.41
CA VAL A 261 -18.14 3.87 23.25
C VAL A 261 -17.78 4.93 22.21
N LEU A 262 -16.59 4.84 21.65
CA LEU A 262 -16.11 5.67 20.55
C LEU A 262 -16.03 4.82 19.28
N ASP A 263 -16.34 5.43 18.14
CA ASP A 263 -16.14 4.83 16.82
C ASP A 263 -14.65 4.73 16.44
N ASP A 264 -14.37 4.22 15.25
CA ASP A 264 -13.02 4.08 14.69
C ASP A 264 -12.28 5.42 14.57
N LYS A 265 -13.01 6.52 14.41
CA LYS A 265 -12.49 7.89 14.35
C LYS A 265 -12.34 8.53 15.72
N GLY A 266 -12.71 7.86 16.81
CA GLY A 266 -12.64 8.42 18.15
C GLY A 266 -13.73 9.44 18.46
N ILE A 267 -14.87 9.37 17.77
CA ILE A 267 -16.05 10.18 18.06
C ILE A 267 -16.92 9.42 19.05
N LEU A 268 -17.36 10.10 20.10
CA LEU A 268 -18.20 9.51 21.14
C LEU A 268 -19.58 9.19 20.56
N ILE A 269 -20.03 7.95 20.75
CA ILE A 269 -21.38 7.53 20.39
C ILE A 269 -22.30 7.84 21.57
N GLU A 270 -23.12 8.87 21.43
CA GLU A 270 -24.04 9.31 22.48
C GLU A 270 -25.00 8.18 22.91
N GLY A 271 -25.21 8.05 24.21
CA GLY A 271 -26.12 7.05 24.80
C GLY A 271 -25.62 5.60 24.74
N SER A 272 -24.36 5.38 24.34
CA SER A 272 -23.74 4.04 24.36
C SER A 272 -23.44 3.53 25.78
N ASP A 273 -23.46 2.21 25.95
CA ASP A 273 -23.19 1.55 27.23
C ASP A 273 -21.93 0.67 27.16
N THR A 274 -20.82 1.20 27.67
CA THR A 274 -19.53 0.53 27.69
C THR A 274 -19.49 -0.73 28.53
N ALA A 275 -20.36 -0.86 29.54
CA ALA A 275 -20.35 -2.01 30.45
C ALA A 275 -20.90 -3.27 29.78
N THR A 276 -21.84 -3.12 28.84
CA THR A 276 -22.49 -4.23 28.15
C THR A 276 -22.08 -4.38 26.69
N PHE A 277 -21.25 -3.48 26.16
CA PHE A 277 -20.78 -3.49 24.79
C PHE A 277 -20.10 -4.80 24.38
N LYS A 278 -20.52 -5.35 23.24
CA LYS A 278 -19.98 -6.56 22.62
C LYS A 278 -19.89 -6.41 21.11
N LEU A 279 -18.70 -6.56 20.57
CA LEU A 279 -18.47 -6.72 19.13
C LEU A 279 -18.73 -8.18 18.74
N LYS A 280 -19.89 -8.43 18.13
CA LYS A 280 -20.36 -9.78 17.78
C LYS A 280 -19.70 -10.28 16.51
N GLU A 281 -19.64 -9.46 15.47
CA GLU A 281 -18.94 -9.71 14.20
C GLU A 281 -18.29 -8.40 13.71
N ASP A 282 -17.53 -8.45 12.62
CA ASP A 282 -16.97 -7.25 11.98
C ASP A 282 -18.07 -6.26 11.55
N PHE A 283 -19.23 -6.73 11.09
CA PHE A 283 -20.33 -5.83 10.72
C PHE A 283 -21.33 -5.55 11.87
N LEU A 284 -21.20 -6.19 13.03
CA LEU A 284 -22.23 -6.18 14.08
C LEU A 284 -21.66 -6.03 15.50
N ALA A 285 -22.08 -4.99 16.21
CA ALA A 285 -21.90 -4.85 17.66
C ALA A 285 -23.23 -4.54 18.36
N GLU A 286 -23.29 -4.71 19.67
CA GLU A 286 -24.42 -4.28 20.48
C GLU A 286 -24.01 -3.91 21.90
N ASP A 287 -24.82 -3.08 22.54
CA ASP A 287 -24.84 -2.91 23.99
C ASP A 287 -26.30 -3.02 24.49
N SER A 288 -26.57 -2.59 25.73
CA SER A 288 -27.91 -2.64 26.32
C SER A 288 -28.90 -1.68 25.68
N VAL A 289 -28.43 -0.63 25.01
CA VAL A 289 -29.23 0.48 24.47
C VAL A 289 -29.30 0.44 22.94
N ASN A 290 -28.22 0.07 22.27
CA ASN A 290 -28.01 0.23 20.84
C ASN A 290 -27.55 -1.07 20.16
N LEU A 291 -27.92 -1.18 18.89
CA LEU A 291 -27.34 -2.10 17.92
C LEU A 291 -26.48 -1.30 16.95
N TYR A 292 -25.30 -1.81 16.62
CA TYR A 292 -24.34 -1.15 15.73
C TYR A 292 -24.16 -2.04 14.51
N PHE A 293 -24.61 -1.58 13.34
CA PHE A 293 -24.54 -2.34 12.09
C PHE A 293 -23.79 -1.53 11.03
N TYR A 294 -22.61 -2.01 10.59
CA TYR A 294 -21.67 -1.25 9.75
C TYR A 294 -21.44 0.20 10.23
N GLY A 295 -21.27 0.38 11.54
CA GLY A 295 -21.09 1.69 12.17
C GLY A 295 -22.37 2.53 12.33
N HIS A 296 -23.50 2.12 11.74
CA HIS A 296 -24.79 2.77 11.94
C HIS A 296 -25.38 2.39 13.31
N VAL A 297 -25.78 3.40 14.08
CA VAL A 297 -26.32 3.23 15.44
C VAL A 297 -27.83 3.16 15.39
N ILE A 298 -28.40 2.05 15.85
CA ILE A 298 -29.85 1.78 15.84
C ILE A 298 -30.31 1.58 17.28
N PRO A 299 -31.16 2.47 17.83
CA PRO A 299 -31.68 2.31 19.18
C PRO A 299 -32.51 1.04 19.31
N LYS A 300 -32.23 0.21 20.32
CA LYS A 300 -33.01 -1.00 20.61
C LYS A 300 -34.45 -0.69 21.03
N THR A 301 -34.77 0.56 21.37
CA THR A 301 -36.14 1.03 21.59
C THR A 301 -36.97 1.12 20.30
N SER A 302 -36.34 1.07 19.12
CA SER A 302 -37.01 1.20 17.82
C SER A 302 -37.49 -0.12 17.21
N PHE A 303 -37.18 -1.27 17.83
CA PHE A 303 -37.54 -2.60 17.37
C PHE A 303 -37.66 -3.58 18.55
N ASN A 304 -38.48 -4.62 18.42
CA ASN A 304 -38.58 -5.66 19.47
C ASN A 304 -37.62 -6.82 19.24
N SER A 305 -37.32 -7.12 17.99
CA SER A 305 -36.46 -8.23 17.60
C SER A 305 -35.73 -7.90 16.31
N TYR A 306 -34.59 -8.56 16.10
CA TYR A 306 -33.82 -8.43 14.87
C TYR A 306 -33.24 -9.78 14.47
N ARG A 307 -32.95 -9.93 13.18
CA ARG A 307 -32.16 -11.03 12.62
C ARG A 307 -31.20 -10.50 11.55
N ILE A 308 -30.10 -11.23 11.35
CA ILE A 308 -29.18 -10.99 10.25
C ILE A 308 -29.37 -12.12 9.23
N GLU A 309 -29.55 -11.75 7.98
CA GLU A 309 -29.52 -12.69 6.86
C GLU A 309 -28.23 -12.45 6.06
N GLN A 310 -27.46 -13.51 5.83
CA GLN A 310 -26.20 -13.46 5.09
C GLN A 310 -26.38 -14.09 3.71
N TYR A 311 -25.90 -13.40 2.70
CA TYR A 311 -25.97 -13.79 1.30
C TYR A 311 -24.56 -13.90 0.70
N PRO A 312 -24.39 -14.61 -0.44
CA PRO A 312 -23.09 -14.75 -1.09
C PRO A 312 -22.37 -13.43 -1.31
N TYR A 313 -21.03 -13.47 -1.34
CA TYR A 313 -20.16 -12.31 -1.53
C TYR A 313 -20.26 -11.25 -0.42
N GLN A 314 -20.34 -11.69 0.85
CA GLN A 314 -20.33 -10.80 2.03
C GLN A 314 -21.44 -9.73 1.94
N THR A 315 -22.67 -10.20 1.73
CA THR A 315 -23.86 -9.35 1.68
C THR A 315 -24.71 -9.64 2.92
N GLU A 316 -24.57 -8.79 3.93
CA GLU A 316 -25.28 -8.90 5.20
C GLU A 316 -26.46 -7.93 5.24
N ILE A 317 -27.64 -8.43 5.57
CA ILE A 317 -28.86 -7.63 5.70
C ILE A 317 -29.38 -7.76 7.14
N LEU A 318 -29.52 -6.63 7.81
CA LEU A 318 -30.16 -6.55 9.13
C LEU A 318 -31.66 -6.30 8.94
N ILE A 319 -32.48 -7.21 9.47
CA ILE A 319 -33.94 -7.13 9.41
C ILE A 319 -34.47 -7.00 10.83
N THR A 320 -35.19 -5.93 11.08
CA THR A 320 -35.96 -5.69 12.31
C THR A 320 -37.45 -5.78 12.02
N ASP A 321 -38.29 -5.79 13.05
CA ASP A 321 -39.75 -5.75 12.89
C ASP A 321 -40.28 -4.40 12.34
N THR A 322 -39.45 -3.37 12.29
CA THR A 322 -39.81 -2.01 11.84
C THR A 322 -39.03 -1.51 10.62
N ALA A 323 -37.90 -2.13 10.27
CA ALA A 323 -37.00 -1.66 9.23
C ALA A 323 -36.04 -2.75 8.70
N VAL A 324 -35.52 -2.54 7.49
CA VAL A 324 -34.44 -3.34 6.91
C VAL A 324 -33.23 -2.43 6.68
N TYR A 325 -32.04 -2.94 6.95
CA TYR A 325 -30.79 -2.25 6.73
C TYR A 325 -29.87 -3.11 5.86
N TYR A 326 -29.24 -2.48 4.88
CA TYR A 326 -28.20 -3.09 4.06
C TYR A 326 -26.96 -2.19 4.12
N ASN A 327 -25.83 -2.75 4.56
CA ASN A 327 -24.68 -1.97 5.03
C ASN A 327 -25.12 -0.90 6.06
N SER A 328 -24.73 0.35 5.88
CA SER A 328 -25.12 1.48 6.72
C SER A 328 -26.45 2.14 6.32
N HIS A 329 -27.16 1.61 5.32
CA HIS A 329 -28.35 2.25 4.75
C HIS A 329 -29.64 1.59 5.25
N LYS A 330 -30.55 2.41 5.79
CA LYS A 330 -31.93 2.03 6.07
C LYS A 330 -32.71 1.99 4.75
N LEU A 331 -33.34 0.85 4.46
CA LEU A 331 -34.18 0.65 3.28
C LEU A 331 -35.62 1.08 3.56
N ASP A 332 -36.25 1.77 2.61
CA ASP A 332 -37.68 2.12 2.65
C ASP A 332 -38.54 0.95 2.15
N VAL A 333 -38.53 -0.14 2.93
CA VAL A 333 -39.26 -1.39 2.66
C VAL A 333 -39.87 -1.94 3.96
N ASP A 334 -40.91 -2.74 3.82
CA ASP A 334 -41.55 -3.37 4.97
C ASP A 334 -40.69 -4.52 5.53
N GLY A 335 -40.14 -4.33 6.74
CA GLY A 335 -39.24 -5.31 7.36
C GLY A 335 -39.87 -6.65 7.74
N GLN A 336 -41.17 -6.68 8.04
CA GLN A 336 -41.86 -7.92 8.42
C GLN A 336 -42.03 -8.87 7.24
N THR A 337 -42.25 -8.32 6.05
CA THR A 337 -42.52 -9.07 4.82
C THR A 337 -41.32 -9.13 3.88
N PHE A 338 -40.20 -8.52 4.25
CA PHE A 338 -38.97 -8.51 3.45
C PHE A 338 -38.46 -9.93 3.18
N SER A 339 -38.07 -10.15 1.91
CA SER A 339 -37.31 -11.32 1.50
C SER A 339 -36.36 -10.97 0.35
N TYR A 340 -35.10 -11.36 0.49
CA TYR A 340 -34.14 -11.31 -0.61
C TYR A 340 -34.50 -12.32 -1.70
N LYS A 341 -34.25 -11.97 -2.96
CA LYS A 341 -34.55 -12.83 -4.10
C LYS A 341 -33.32 -13.16 -4.93
N ALA A 342 -32.58 -12.15 -5.37
CA ALA A 342 -31.41 -12.35 -6.22
C ALA A 342 -30.45 -11.18 -6.13
N ARG A 343 -29.17 -11.42 -6.44
CA ARG A 343 -28.19 -10.35 -6.63
C ARG A 343 -28.37 -9.74 -8.03
N LEU A 344 -28.12 -8.45 -8.17
CA LEU A 344 -27.96 -7.85 -9.50
C LEU A 344 -26.52 -8.05 -9.98
N GLU A 345 -26.36 -8.73 -11.11
CA GLU A 345 -25.06 -9.00 -11.73
C GLU A 345 -24.81 -8.10 -12.95
N LYS A 346 -23.55 -8.04 -13.39
CA LYS A 346 -23.13 -7.34 -14.63
C LYS A 346 -23.54 -5.86 -14.67
N LEU A 347 -23.49 -5.19 -13.51
CA LEU A 347 -23.70 -3.76 -13.37
C LEU A 347 -22.45 -2.94 -13.76
N SER A 348 -22.63 -1.65 -14.07
CA SER A 348 -21.57 -0.72 -14.50
C SER A 348 -20.64 -0.46 -13.34
N TYR A 349 -19.40 -0.07 -13.62
CA TYR A 349 -18.48 0.36 -12.58
C TYR A 349 -19.13 1.48 -11.74
N GLY A 350 -19.19 1.30 -10.42
CA GLY A 350 -19.89 2.20 -9.49
C GLY A 350 -21.28 1.74 -9.05
N PHE A 351 -21.86 0.72 -9.69
CA PHE A 351 -23.18 0.18 -9.34
C PHE A 351 -23.11 -1.19 -8.67
N SER A 352 -23.90 -1.37 -7.61
CA SER A 352 -24.16 -2.68 -7.00
C SER A 352 -25.62 -2.76 -6.53
N GLY A 353 -26.15 -3.96 -6.27
CA GLY A 353 -27.53 -4.07 -5.83
C GLY A 353 -28.10 -5.48 -5.79
N PHE A 354 -29.38 -5.57 -5.42
CA PHE A 354 -30.12 -6.82 -5.33
C PHE A 354 -31.61 -6.62 -5.61
N ILE A 355 -32.32 -7.73 -5.83
CA ILE A 355 -33.78 -7.80 -5.92
C ILE A 355 -34.33 -8.31 -4.61
N GLY A 356 -35.27 -7.56 -4.05
CA GLY A 356 -36.03 -7.94 -2.87
C GLY A 356 -37.54 -7.98 -3.15
N LYS A 357 -38.29 -8.51 -2.18
CA LYS A 357 -39.74 -8.48 -2.15
C LYS A 357 -40.21 -8.09 -0.76
N ASP A 358 -41.21 -7.23 -0.67
CA ASP A 358 -41.93 -6.89 0.55
C ASP A 358 -43.45 -6.84 0.29
N ARG A 359 -44.22 -6.26 1.23
CA ARG A 359 -45.68 -6.13 1.11
C ARG A 359 -46.13 -5.38 -0.14
N ASP A 360 -45.31 -4.44 -0.62
CA ASP A 360 -45.59 -3.57 -1.75
C ASP A 360 -45.09 -4.17 -3.07
N GLY A 361 -44.59 -5.41 -3.05
CA GLY A 361 -44.22 -6.21 -4.22
C GLY A 361 -42.72 -6.38 -4.40
N LEU A 362 -42.31 -6.73 -5.63
CA LEU A 362 -40.89 -6.83 -6.00
C LEU A 362 -40.28 -5.44 -6.15
N PHE A 363 -39.00 -5.33 -5.78
CA PHE A 363 -38.21 -4.12 -5.97
C PHE A 363 -36.75 -4.47 -6.26
N ALA A 364 -36.06 -3.57 -6.94
CA ALA A 364 -34.62 -3.59 -7.08
C ALA A 364 -34.03 -2.51 -6.17
N TYR A 365 -33.06 -2.88 -5.34
CA TYR A 365 -32.23 -1.94 -4.60
C TYR A 365 -30.92 -1.74 -5.33
N LEU A 366 -30.58 -0.49 -5.64
CA LEU A 366 -29.40 -0.11 -6.41
C LEU A 366 -28.57 0.91 -5.62
N ILE A 367 -27.27 0.66 -5.50
CA ILE A 367 -26.28 1.56 -4.90
C ILE A 367 -25.44 2.15 -6.03
N GLU A 368 -25.35 3.48 -6.07
CA GLU A 368 -24.45 4.26 -6.93
C GLU A 368 -23.54 5.11 -6.03
N GLU A 369 -22.22 4.87 -6.05
CA GLU A 369 -21.23 5.70 -5.32
C GLU A 369 -21.61 6.02 -3.84
N ASN A 370 -22.22 5.05 -3.14
CA ASN A 370 -22.74 5.11 -1.76
C ASN A 370 -24.17 5.68 -1.57
N ASN A 371 -24.91 5.96 -2.64
CA ASN A 371 -26.32 6.33 -2.57
C ASN A 371 -27.21 5.16 -2.97
N GLY A 372 -28.01 4.69 -2.01
CA GLY A 372 -28.99 3.62 -2.20
C GLY A 372 -30.33 4.14 -2.70
N SER A 373 -30.94 3.44 -3.66
CA SER A 373 -32.28 3.75 -4.16
C SER A 373 -33.10 2.48 -4.36
N ILE A 374 -34.41 2.58 -4.12
CA ILE A 374 -35.38 1.51 -4.35
C ILE A 374 -36.15 1.80 -5.63
N ILE A 375 -36.14 0.86 -6.56
CA ILE A 375 -36.82 0.93 -7.84
C ILE A 375 -37.93 -0.12 -7.86
N ARG A 376 -39.16 0.35 -8.03
CA ARG A 376 -40.35 -0.51 -8.19
C ARG A 376 -40.90 -0.36 -9.59
N LEU A 377 -40.82 -1.42 -10.38
CA LEU A 377 -41.49 -1.52 -11.68
C LEU A 377 -42.66 -2.48 -11.52
N LYS A 378 -43.86 -2.03 -11.92
CA LYS A 378 -45.09 -2.81 -11.75
C LYS A 378 -45.13 -3.95 -12.77
N ASP A 379 -45.78 -5.04 -12.37
CA ASP A 379 -46.17 -6.15 -13.24
C ASP A 379 -45.00 -6.89 -13.94
N LEU A 380 -43.80 -6.84 -13.34
CA LEU A 380 -42.65 -7.62 -13.80
C LEU A 380 -42.39 -8.83 -12.90
N SER A 381 -42.01 -9.94 -13.51
CA SER A 381 -41.36 -11.06 -12.82
C SER A 381 -39.98 -10.65 -12.30
N GLN A 382 -39.38 -11.50 -11.45
CA GLN A 382 -38.03 -11.28 -10.93
C GLN A 382 -37.00 -11.13 -12.05
N ASP A 383 -37.07 -11.98 -13.07
CA ASP A 383 -36.11 -11.99 -14.18
C ASP A 383 -36.29 -10.76 -15.09
N GLU A 384 -37.54 -10.36 -15.37
CA GLU A 384 -37.82 -9.15 -16.15
C GLU A 384 -37.37 -7.88 -15.42
N LEU A 385 -37.52 -7.82 -14.10
CA LEU A 385 -37.00 -6.72 -13.30
C LEU A 385 -35.47 -6.71 -13.31
N ALA A 386 -34.81 -7.87 -13.12
CA ALA A 386 -33.35 -7.99 -13.21
C ALA A 386 -32.84 -7.50 -14.56
N GLN A 387 -33.46 -7.96 -15.65
CA GLN A 387 -33.12 -7.59 -17.00
C GLN A 387 -33.31 -6.08 -17.24
N SER A 388 -34.42 -5.51 -16.79
CA SER A 388 -34.70 -4.07 -16.94
C SER A 388 -33.65 -3.20 -16.23
N ILE A 389 -33.22 -3.60 -15.03
CA ILE A 389 -32.16 -2.92 -14.29
C ILE A 389 -30.81 -3.10 -14.98
N GLN A 390 -30.52 -4.32 -15.43
CA GLN A 390 -29.30 -4.63 -16.15
C GLN A 390 -29.20 -3.83 -17.46
N GLU A 391 -30.25 -3.75 -18.27
CA GLU A 391 -30.29 -2.96 -19.50
C GLU A 391 -30.01 -1.47 -19.26
N LYS A 392 -30.53 -0.93 -18.15
CA LYS A 392 -30.42 0.49 -17.84
C LYS A 392 -29.11 0.88 -17.15
N TYR A 393 -28.61 0.06 -16.22
CA TYR A 393 -27.56 0.45 -15.27
C TYR A 393 -26.27 -0.35 -15.37
N GLY A 394 -26.21 -1.36 -16.24
CA GLY A 394 -25.05 -2.22 -16.21
C GLY A 394 -24.04 -2.09 -17.35
N ASP A 395 -22.87 -2.68 -17.11
CA ASP A 395 -21.67 -2.42 -17.90
C ASP A 395 -21.85 -3.00 -19.30
N LYS A 396 -22.07 -2.14 -20.28
CA LYS A 396 -22.21 -2.56 -21.67
C LYS A 396 -20.91 -3.20 -22.20
N TYR A 397 -19.75 -2.83 -21.65
CA TYR A 397 -18.41 -3.25 -22.09
C TYR A 397 -18.01 -4.62 -21.52
N ARG A 398 -18.33 -4.92 -20.26
CA ARG A 398 -18.00 -6.22 -19.61
C ARG A 398 -18.95 -7.36 -19.97
N ARG A 399 -20.03 -7.09 -20.70
CA ARG A 399 -20.98 -8.11 -21.17
C ARG A 399 -20.59 -8.79 -22.47
N MET A 400 -19.49 -8.37 -23.09
CA MET A 400 -19.17 -8.69 -24.48
C MET A 400 -17.89 -9.51 -24.53
N ASP A 401 -17.92 -10.59 -25.31
CA ASP A 401 -16.71 -11.36 -25.62
C ASP A 401 -15.66 -10.47 -26.34
N GLU A 402 -14.41 -10.92 -26.46
CA GLU A 402 -13.33 -10.12 -27.06
C GLU A 402 -13.59 -9.78 -28.54
N GLU A 403 -14.29 -10.66 -29.27
CA GLU A 403 -14.73 -10.46 -30.66
C GLU A 403 -15.97 -9.54 -30.76
N GLU A 404 -16.85 -9.55 -29.76
CA GLU A 404 -18.00 -8.66 -29.59
C GLU A 404 -17.57 -7.26 -29.14
N ARG A 405 -16.50 -7.13 -28.33
CA ARG A 405 -15.83 -5.86 -28.05
C ARG A 405 -15.23 -5.25 -29.30
N ILE A 406 -14.61 -6.08 -30.14
CA ILE A 406 -14.16 -5.74 -31.50
C ILE A 406 -15.36 -5.31 -32.38
N TYR A 407 -16.56 -5.86 -32.16
CA TYR A 407 -17.77 -5.55 -32.94
C TYR A 407 -18.69 -4.44 -32.38
N LEU A 408 -18.31 -3.75 -31.29
CA LEU A 408 -19.21 -2.83 -30.59
C LEU A 408 -19.49 -1.51 -31.33
N GLN A 409 -20.48 -1.58 -32.22
CA GLN A 409 -21.63 -0.68 -32.42
C GLN A 409 -21.57 0.75 -31.85
N LYS A 410 -20.67 1.57 -32.37
CA LYS A 410 -21.02 2.96 -32.67
C LYS A 410 -20.76 3.14 -34.15
N SER A 411 -21.72 3.73 -34.87
CA SER A 411 -21.35 4.36 -36.12
C SER A 411 -20.22 5.36 -35.83
N SER A 412 -19.37 5.66 -36.81
CA SER A 412 -18.37 6.73 -36.68
C SER A 412 -18.99 8.02 -36.11
N ALA A 413 -20.25 8.30 -36.46
CA ALA A 413 -21.05 9.41 -35.92
C ALA A 413 -21.27 9.36 -34.39
N ALA A 414 -21.59 8.20 -33.80
CA ALA A 414 -21.79 8.09 -32.36
C ALA A 414 -20.46 8.17 -31.58
N TYR A 415 -19.34 7.70 -32.15
CA TYR A 415 -18.01 7.94 -31.59
C TYR A 415 -17.65 9.42 -31.62
N GLN A 416 -17.89 10.10 -32.75
CA GLN A 416 -17.66 11.54 -32.89
C GLN A 416 -18.46 12.36 -31.87
N GLU A 417 -19.76 12.10 -31.73
CA GLU A 417 -20.60 12.84 -30.78
C GLU A 417 -20.14 12.70 -29.34
N GLU A 418 -19.70 11.50 -28.93
CA GLU A 418 -19.20 11.28 -27.58
C GLU A 418 -17.80 11.83 -27.38
N PHE A 419 -16.93 11.70 -28.39
CA PHE A 419 -15.60 12.29 -28.39
C PHE A 419 -15.68 13.81 -28.24
N ILE A 420 -16.51 14.50 -29.02
CA ILE A 420 -16.70 15.96 -28.94
C ILE A 420 -17.11 16.40 -27.53
N LYS A 421 -17.95 15.61 -26.84
CA LYS A 421 -18.39 15.89 -25.47
C LYS A 421 -17.29 15.68 -24.42
N LYS A 422 -16.37 14.73 -24.64
CA LYS A 422 -15.41 14.26 -23.64
C LYS A 422 -13.95 14.59 -23.93
N GLN A 423 -13.63 15.16 -25.10
CA GLN A 423 -12.28 15.48 -25.56
C GLN A 423 -11.52 16.48 -24.67
N HIS A 424 -12.20 17.15 -23.73
CA HIS A 424 -11.59 18.05 -22.74
C HIS A 424 -11.44 17.42 -21.35
N THR A 425 -11.71 16.12 -21.22
CA THR A 425 -11.62 15.36 -19.98
C THR A 425 -10.59 14.23 -20.09
N PRO A 426 -10.08 13.70 -18.96
CA PRO A 426 -9.19 12.53 -18.96
C PRO A 426 -9.76 11.29 -19.68
N TRP A 427 -11.07 11.22 -19.91
CA TRP A 427 -11.67 10.12 -20.67
C TRP A 427 -11.18 10.01 -22.11
N VAL A 428 -10.62 11.09 -22.66
CA VAL A 428 -10.07 11.10 -24.02
C VAL A 428 -8.95 10.05 -24.21
N PHE A 429 -8.17 9.75 -23.15
CA PHE A 429 -7.11 8.73 -23.20
C PHE A 429 -7.67 7.34 -23.55
N TYR A 430 -8.78 6.95 -22.93
CA TYR A 430 -9.45 5.68 -23.20
C TYR A 430 -10.10 5.66 -24.58
N GLN A 431 -10.75 6.77 -24.97
CA GLN A 431 -11.41 6.87 -26.28
C GLN A 431 -10.42 6.71 -27.43
N ILE A 432 -9.21 7.28 -27.32
CA ILE A 432 -8.20 7.18 -28.38
C ILE A 432 -7.67 5.74 -28.52
N GLN A 433 -7.58 4.98 -27.42
CA GLN A 433 -7.25 3.55 -27.47
C GLN A 433 -8.34 2.73 -28.19
N GLU A 434 -9.61 3.01 -27.93
CA GLU A 434 -10.72 2.37 -28.65
C GLU A 434 -10.65 2.65 -30.16
N ILE A 435 -10.24 3.87 -30.54
CA ILE A 435 -10.09 4.26 -31.95
C ILE A 435 -8.92 3.52 -32.62
N ARG A 436 -7.81 3.30 -31.91
CA ARG A 436 -6.71 2.44 -32.40
C ARG A 436 -7.20 1.03 -32.69
N ASP A 437 -7.95 0.44 -31.76
CA ASP A 437 -8.46 -0.91 -31.91
C ASP A 437 -9.46 -0.99 -33.08
N TYR A 438 -10.29 0.04 -33.26
CA TYR A 438 -11.15 0.18 -34.43
C TYR A 438 -10.37 0.27 -35.75
N ALA A 439 -9.27 1.03 -35.80
CA ALA A 439 -8.40 1.13 -36.98
C ALA A 439 -7.83 -0.24 -37.38
N LYS A 440 -7.39 -1.04 -36.40
CA LYS A 440 -6.91 -2.41 -36.63
C LYS A 440 -7.95 -3.29 -37.32
N ILE A 441 -9.21 -3.18 -36.91
CA ILE A 441 -10.32 -3.96 -37.46
C ILE A 441 -10.65 -3.52 -38.89
N VAL A 442 -10.71 -2.21 -39.12
CA VAL A 442 -10.93 -1.65 -40.46
C VAL A 442 -9.83 -2.13 -41.41
N TRP A 443 -8.58 -2.20 -40.96
CA TRP A 443 -7.49 -2.76 -41.74
C TRP A 443 -7.68 -4.24 -42.05
N GLN A 444 -8.08 -5.06 -41.07
CA GLN A 444 -8.35 -6.49 -41.29
C GLN A 444 -9.47 -6.70 -42.33
N LYS A 445 -10.58 -5.97 -42.23
CA LYS A 445 -11.68 -6.02 -43.20
C LYS A 445 -11.24 -5.63 -44.60
N TYR A 446 -10.43 -4.59 -44.73
CA TYR A 446 -9.83 -4.22 -46.01
C TYR A 446 -8.89 -5.31 -46.53
N GLN A 447 -8.09 -5.94 -45.67
CA GLN A 447 -7.19 -7.01 -46.09
C GLN A 447 -7.93 -8.21 -46.68
N GLU A 448 -9.10 -8.56 -46.11
CA GLU A 448 -9.98 -9.64 -46.58
C GLU A 448 -10.74 -9.28 -47.85
N SER A 449 -11.39 -8.11 -47.87
CA SER A 449 -12.29 -7.70 -48.96
C SER A 449 -11.59 -7.05 -50.14
N LYS A 450 -10.45 -6.40 -49.90
CA LYS A 450 -9.77 -5.45 -50.81
C LYS A 450 -10.66 -4.28 -51.28
N ASP A 451 -11.77 -3.99 -50.59
CA ASP A 451 -12.66 -2.86 -50.92
C ASP A 451 -12.26 -1.61 -50.12
N LEU A 452 -11.86 -0.55 -50.82
CA LEU A 452 -11.52 0.75 -50.21
C LEU A 452 -12.70 1.38 -49.44
N LYS A 453 -13.94 0.97 -49.70
CA LYS A 453 -15.12 1.44 -48.94
C LYS A 453 -15.04 1.09 -47.46
N GLU A 454 -14.35 0.02 -47.08
CA GLU A 454 -14.15 -0.37 -45.68
C GLU A 454 -13.43 0.74 -44.89
N LEU A 455 -12.55 1.51 -45.54
CA LEU A 455 -11.76 2.57 -44.91
C LEU A 455 -12.57 3.86 -44.64
N LYS A 456 -13.67 4.07 -45.37
CA LYS A 456 -14.43 5.34 -45.39
C LYS A 456 -14.94 5.74 -43.99
N SER A 457 -15.38 4.77 -43.20
CA SER A 457 -15.93 5.01 -41.87
C SER A 457 -14.85 5.51 -40.89
N PHE A 458 -13.61 5.02 -41.04
CA PHE A 458 -12.49 5.49 -40.24
C PHE A 458 -12.05 6.90 -40.63
N TRP A 459 -12.02 7.25 -41.92
CA TRP A 459 -11.61 8.59 -42.34
C TRP A 459 -12.48 9.71 -41.78
N SER A 460 -13.80 9.49 -41.69
CA SER A 460 -14.70 10.46 -41.05
C SER A 460 -14.33 10.70 -39.59
N LEU A 461 -13.98 9.63 -38.85
CA LEU A 461 -13.53 9.74 -37.47
C LEU A 461 -12.17 10.47 -37.39
N TYR A 462 -11.22 10.06 -38.23
CA TYR A 462 -9.87 10.64 -38.34
C TYR A 462 -9.91 12.17 -38.45
N GLU A 463 -10.75 12.73 -39.33
CA GLU A 463 -10.88 14.19 -39.52
C GLU A 463 -11.19 14.95 -38.23
N THR A 464 -11.89 14.31 -37.28
CA THR A 464 -12.30 14.94 -36.02
C THR A 464 -11.37 14.64 -34.84
N THR A 465 -10.62 13.54 -34.89
CA THR A 465 -9.85 13.02 -33.74
C THR A 465 -8.33 13.07 -33.93
N GLU A 466 -7.84 13.30 -35.15
CA GLU A 466 -6.40 13.25 -35.50
C GLU A 466 -5.53 14.10 -34.57
N SER A 467 -6.02 15.26 -34.15
CA SER A 467 -5.29 16.17 -33.25
C SER A 467 -4.93 15.55 -31.89
N TYR A 468 -5.52 14.41 -31.52
CA TYR A 468 -5.29 13.68 -30.27
C TYR A 468 -4.60 12.32 -30.47
N PHE A 469 -4.36 11.86 -31.70
CA PHE A 469 -3.73 10.55 -31.96
C PHE A 469 -2.27 10.47 -31.52
N TRP A 470 -1.63 11.59 -31.22
CA TRP A 470 -0.31 11.59 -30.58
C TRP A 470 -0.32 10.91 -29.20
N ILE A 471 -1.48 10.83 -28.53
CA ILE A 471 -1.67 10.11 -27.27
C ILE A 471 -1.41 8.61 -27.46
N GLU A 472 -1.97 8.01 -28.52
CA GLU A 472 -1.72 6.63 -28.94
C GLU A 472 -1.19 6.58 -30.37
N ALA A 473 0.11 6.83 -30.50
CA ALA A 473 0.81 6.93 -31.77
C ALA A 473 0.63 5.70 -32.69
N GLU A 474 0.31 4.52 -32.13
CA GLU A 474 0.06 3.28 -32.89
C GLU A 474 -1.07 3.42 -33.90
N VAL A 475 -2.02 4.34 -33.69
CA VAL A 475 -3.07 4.65 -34.68
C VAL A 475 -2.44 5.03 -36.03
N TYR A 476 -1.31 5.76 -36.01
CA TYR A 476 -0.64 6.21 -37.23
C TYR A 476 -0.03 5.08 -38.05
N ASN A 477 0.25 3.91 -37.47
CA ASN A 477 0.63 2.72 -38.25
C ASN A 477 -0.52 2.32 -39.19
N TYR A 478 -1.75 2.24 -38.66
CA TYR A 478 -2.92 1.92 -39.48
C TYR A 478 -3.26 3.02 -40.49
N VAL A 479 -3.16 4.29 -40.09
CA VAL A 479 -3.34 5.44 -41.01
C VAL A 479 -2.34 5.37 -42.17
N THR A 480 -1.07 5.03 -41.90
CA THR A 480 -0.06 4.83 -42.94
C THR A 480 -0.47 3.73 -43.91
N LEU A 481 -0.94 2.59 -43.39
CA LEU A 481 -1.43 1.48 -44.21
C LEU A 481 -2.65 1.85 -45.05
N PHE A 482 -3.57 2.66 -44.51
CA PHE A 482 -4.73 3.17 -45.24
C PHE A 482 -4.32 4.08 -46.39
N TYR A 483 -3.39 5.01 -46.16
CA TYR A 483 -2.87 5.86 -47.24
C TYR A 483 -2.10 5.05 -48.31
N CYS A 484 -1.34 4.03 -47.91
CA CYS A 484 -0.71 3.11 -48.86
C CYS A 484 -1.73 2.34 -49.70
N ALA A 485 -2.81 1.85 -49.08
CA ALA A 485 -3.91 1.19 -49.79
C ALA A 485 -4.59 2.13 -50.81
N GLU A 486 -4.77 3.40 -50.44
CA GLU A 486 -5.34 4.45 -51.30
C GLU A 486 -4.37 5.04 -52.32
N GLN A 487 -3.13 4.54 -52.40
CA GLN A 487 -2.07 5.06 -53.30
C GLN A 487 -1.65 6.51 -53.01
N LYS A 488 -1.83 6.98 -51.76
CA LYS A 488 -1.50 8.33 -51.28
C LYS A 488 -0.12 8.36 -50.63
N LYS A 489 0.91 8.43 -51.47
CA LYS A 489 2.32 8.29 -51.06
C LYS A 489 2.78 9.34 -50.04
N THR A 490 2.51 10.62 -50.30
CA THR A 490 2.99 11.74 -49.47
C THR A 490 2.34 11.71 -48.09
N GLU A 491 1.04 11.41 -48.04
CA GLU A 491 0.28 11.32 -46.80
C GLU A 491 0.68 10.10 -45.97
N ALA A 492 1.01 8.98 -46.62
CA ALA A 492 1.58 7.81 -45.94
C ALA A 492 2.95 8.13 -45.30
N LEU A 493 3.81 8.86 -46.00
CA LEU A 493 5.10 9.30 -45.47
C LEU A 493 4.95 10.26 -44.28
N GLU A 494 3.99 11.19 -44.32
CA GLU A 494 3.73 12.07 -43.17
C GLU A 494 3.10 11.32 -41.98
N ALA A 495 2.23 10.34 -42.24
CA ALA A 495 1.64 9.53 -41.18
C ALA A 495 2.69 8.69 -40.46
N ILE A 496 3.63 8.07 -41.18
CA ILE A 496 4.71 7.30 -40.53
C ILE A 496 5.70 8.22 -39.81
N ARG A 497 5.95 9.43 -40.31
CA ARG A 497 6.70 10.46 -39.57
C ARG A 497 6.04 10.75 -38.21
N LYS A 498 4.72 10.95 -38.19
CA LYS A 498 3.97 11.16 -36.93
C LYS A 498 4.04 9.95 -36.00
N ALA A 499 3.97 8.72 -36.52
CA ALA A 499 4.15 7.50 -35.73
C ALA A 499 5.51 7.48 -35.01
N ILE A 500 6.57 7.89 -35.71
CA ILE A 500 7.94 7.96 -35.16
C ILE A 500 8.06 9.08 -34.13
N ILE A 501 7.64 10.31 -34.46
CA ILE A 501 7.78 11.49 -33.58
C ILE A 501 6.98 11.35 -32.29
N TYR A 502 5.77 10.79 -32.35
CA TYR A 502 4.94 10.57 -31.17
C TYR A 502 5.26 9.28 -30.41
N GLY A 503 6.15 8.45 -30.98
CA GLY A 503 6.76 7.28 -30.33
C GLY A 503 5.88 6.04 -30.30
N VAL A 504 5.79 5.34 -31.41
CA VAL A 504 5.36 3.94 -31.41
C VAL A 504 6.48 3.06 -30.85
N PHE A 505 6.19 2.23 -29.84
CA PHE A 505 7.20 1.40 -29.16
C PHE A 505 7.89 0.39 -30.11
N ASP A 506 7.11 -0.32 -30.93
CA ASP A 506 7.62 -1.40 -31.81
C ASP A 506 7.65 -0.99 -33.29
N ILE A 507 8.04 0.27 -33.58
CA ILE A 507 8.07 0.79 -34.96
C ILE A 507 9.03 0.00 -35.87
N ASP A 508 10.07 -0.61 -35.30
CA ASP A 508 11.04 -1.44 -36.04
C ASP A 508 10.38 -2.65 -36.71
N GLU A 509 9.42 -3.29 -36.06
CA GLU A 509 8.66 -4.41 -36.65
C GLU A 509 7.75 -3.92 -37.78
N PHE A 510 7.15 -2.74 -37.60
CA PHE A 510 6.24 -2.15 -38.56
C PHE A 510 6.90 -1.81 -39.90
N PHE A 511 8.19 -1.41 -39.92
CA PHE A 511 8.89 -1.09 -41.16
C PHE A 511 8.95 -2.24 -42.18
N ASN A 512 8.78 -3.49 -41.73
CA ASN A 512 8.77 -4.66 -42.61
C ASN A 512 7.36 -5.11 -43.01
N HIS A 513 6.33 -4.34 -42.66
CA HIS A 513 4.94 -4.70 -42.94
C HIS A 513 4.66 -4.69 -44.46
N PRO A 514 4.08 -5.75 -45.05
CA PRO A 514 3.85 -5.85 -46.51
C PRO A 514 3.00 -4.72 -47.10
N GLY A 515 2.12 -4.12 -46.29
CA GLY A 515 1.30 -2.98 -46.71
C GLY A 515 2.08 -1.68 -46.98
N LEU A 516 3.39 -1.64 -46.74
CA LEU A 516 4.24 -0.46 -46.97
C LEU A 516 4.96 -0.46 -48.31
N ASP A 517 4.66 -1.40 -49.21
CA ASP A 517 5.31 -1.54 -50.53
C ASP A 517 5.29 -0.26 -51.39
N LEU A 518 4.30 0.61 -51.18
CA LEU A 518 4.20 1.90 -51.87
C LEU A 518 5.33 2.87 -51.50
N ILE A 519 5.81 2.84 -50.25
CA ILE A 519 6.73 3.84 -49.69
C ILE A 519 8.09 3.26 -49.30
N ASN A 520 8.25 1.93 -49.26
CA ASN A 520 9.45 1.27 -48.70
C ASN A 520 10.78 1.56 -49.42
N LYS A 521 10.73 2.09 -50.66
CA LYS A 521 11.90 2.48 -51.47
C LYS A 521 12.10 4.00 -51.54
N GLU A 522 11.24 4.78 -50.91
CA GLU A 522 11.35 6.24 -50.91
C GLU A 522 12.52 6.67 -50.03
N GLU A 523 13.32 7.62 -50.53
CA GLU A 523 14.48 8.15 -49.81
C GLU A 523 14.09 8.67 -48.42
N TYR A 524 13.00 9.43 -48.35
CA TYR A 524 12.49 9.94 -47.08
C TYR A 524 12.02 8.84 -46.11
N PHE A 525 11.48 7.71 -46.62
CA PHE A 525 11.12 6.58 -45.76
C PHE A 525 12.37 5.92 -45.15
N ILE A 526 13.44 5.81 -45.95
CA ILE A 526 14.73 5.28 -45.49
C ILE A 526 15.33 6.19 -44.42
N GLU A 527 15.31 7.51 -44.64
CA GLU A 527 15.75 8.51 -43.64
C GLU A 527 14.95 8.40 -42.34
N LEU A 528 13.62 8.30 -42.42
CA LEU A 528 12.76 8.13 -41.25
C LEU A 528 13.05 6.83 -40.48
N ARG A 529 13.34 5.74 -41.21
CA ARG A 529 13.74 4.47 -40.62
C ARG A 529 15.08 4.59 -39.89
N GLU A 530 16.08 5.23 -40.49
CA GLU A 530 17.38 5.47 -39.86
C GLU A 530 17.22 6.36 -38.62
N TYR A 531 16.41 7.42 -38.71
CA TYR A 531 16.11 8.30 -37.58
C TYR A 531 15.48 7.52 -36.41
N ALA A 532 14.47 6.68 -36.68
CA ALA A 532 13.82 5.85 -35.66
C ALA A 532 14.81 4.86 -35.01
N GLN A 533 15.75 4.32 -35.78
CA GLN A 533 16.79 3.42 -35.26
C GLN A 533 17.83 4.12 -34.38
N GLN A 534 18.11 5.40 -34.63
CA GLN A 534 19.00 6.22 -33.82
C GLN A 534 18.32 6.74 -32.54
N HIS A 535 17.00 6.90 -32.56
CA HIS A 535 16.19 7.48 -31.47
C HIS A 535 15.28 6.43 -30.82
N LYS A 536 15.82 5.25 -30.55
CA LYS A 536 15.08 4.15 -29.91
C LYS A 536 14.63 4.53 -28.48
N PRO A 537 13.53 3.94 -27.99
CA PRO A 537 13.13 4.07 -26.60
C PRO A 537 14.28 3.77 -25.63
N VAL A 538 14.44 4.62 -24.61
CA VAL A 538 15.40 4.42 -23.51
C VAL A 538 14.70 3.62 -22.42
N GLY A 539 14.90 2.30 -22.43
CA GLY A 539 14.10 1.38 -21.61
C GLY A 539 12.65 1.37 -22.08
N TYR A 540 11.71 1.75 -21.21
CA TYR A 540 10.28 1.84 -21.53
C TYR A 540 9.81 3.26 -21.85
N LYS A 541 10.72 4.20 -22.15
CA LYS A 541 10.38 5.61 -22.37
C LYS A 541 10.76 6.08 -23.76
N ILE A 542 9.85 6.77 -24.41
CA ILE A 542 10.02 7.36 -25.74
C ILE A 542 10.76 8.70 -25.61
N PRO A 543 11.84 8.97 -26.38
CA PRO A 543 12.46 10.29 -26.44
C PRO A 543 11.44 11.40 -26.73
N MET A 544 11.30 12.36 -25.82
CA MET A 544 10.37 13.46 -25.98
C MET A 544 10.85 14.40 -27.10
N GLN A 545 9.97 14.72 -28.05
CA GLN A 545 10.21 15.68 -29.14
C GLN A 545 9.47 17.02 -28.89
N ILE A 546 9.89 18.10 -29.55
CA ILE A 546 9.26 19.43 -29.41
C ILE A 546 7.77 19.39 -29.76
N GLU A 547 7.41 18.72 -30.86
CA GLU A 547 6.01 18.63 -31.31
C GLU A 547 5.13 17.94 -30.27
N THR A 548 5.67 16.94 -29.57
CA THR A 548 4.97 16.24 -28.48
C THR A 548 4.82 17.15 -27.26
N LEU A 549 5.85 17.91 -26.90
CA LEU A 549 5.78 18.90 -25.82
C LEU A 549 4.71 19.96 -26.07
N GLU A 550 4.64 20.50 -27.29
CA GLU A 550 3.64 21.50 -27.67
C GLU A 550 2.21 20.93 -27.59
N LYS A 551 2.02 19.67 -28.00
CA LYS A 551 0.73 18.98 -27.88
C LYS A 551 0.32 18.75 -26.43
N ILE A 552 1.25 18.32 -25.58
CA ILE A 552 1.00 18.16 -24.14
C ILE A 552 0.61 19.52 -23.55
N LEU A 553 1.39 20.57 -23.82
CA LEU A 553 1.14 21.93 -23.33
C LEU A 553 -0.17 22.55 -23.84
N ALA A 554 -0.70 22.10 -24.96
CA ALA A 554 -2.01 22.53 -25.45
C ALA A 554 -3.20 21.90 -24.68
N LEU A 555 -2.99 20.84 -23.90
CA LEU A 555 -4.07 20.19 -23.15
C LEU A 555 -4.63 21.08 -22.03
N PRO A 556 -5.91 20.92 -21.62
CA PRO A 556 -6.47 21.55 -20.41
C PRO A 556 -5.75 21.12 -19.12
N GLN A 557 -5.76 21.96 -18.08
CA GLN A 557 -5.04 21.69 -16.82
C GLN A 557 -5.57 20.44 -16.12
N GLU A 558 -6.86 20.19 -16.26
CA GLU A 558 -7.62 19.09 -15.67
C GLU A 558 -7.19 17.73 -16.24
N MET A 559 -6.45 17.70 -17.35
CA MET A 559 -5.91 16.45 -17.92
C MET A 559 -4.56 16.05 -17.34
N TYR A 560 -3.89 16.94 -16.61
CA TYR A 560 -2.61 16.66 -15.94
C TYR A 560 -2.81 15.98 -14.57
N ILE A 561 -3.90 15.24 -14.39
CA ILE A 561 -4.28 14.67 -13.09
C ILE A 561 -3.44 13.45 -12.72
N THR A 562 -2.85 12.74 -13.68
CA THR A 562 -1.97 11.59 -13.43
C THR A 562 -0.67 11.74 -14.22
N GLY A 563 0.50 11.50 -13.61
CA GLY A 563 1.80 11.55 -14.29
C GLY A 563 1.99 10.54 -15.42
N THR A 564 0.98 9.73 -15.71
CA THR A 564 0.92 8.70 -16.76
C THR A 564 1.43 9.21 -18.12
N LEU A 565 1.05 10.43 -18.53
CA LEU A 565 1.54 11.02 -19.78
C LEU A 565 3.05 11.28 -19.74
N LEU A 566 3.58 11.82 -18.64
CA LEU A 566 5.01 12.09 -18.48
C LEU A 566 5.83 10.80 -18.39
N TRP A 567 5.25 9.73 -17.85
CA TRP A 567 5.95 8.46 -17.71
C TRP A 567 6.18 7.75 -19.05
N LYS A 568 5.33 8.01 -20.05
CA LYS A 568 5.50 7.49 -21.42
C LYS A 568 6.77 8.03 -22.09
N TYR A 569 7.19 9.24 -21.73
CA TYR A 569 8.26 9.95 -22.41
C TYR A 569 9.52 10.13 -21.53
N HIS A 570 10.67 10.12 -22.19
CA HIS A 570 11.96 10.49 -21.65
C HIS A 570 12.18 11.98 -21.90
N LEU A 571 12.14 12.77 -20.83
CA LEU A 571 12.42 14.21 -20.85
C LEU A 571 13.92 14.42 -20.65
N TYR A 572 14.52 15.32 -21.40
CA TYR A 572 15.93 15.68 -21.23
C TYR A 572 16.08 16.80 -20.19
N ASP A 573 17.09 16.73 -19.33
CA ASP A 573 17.42 17.83 -18.43
C ASP A 573 18.14 18.95 -19.19
N ASN A 574 17.97 20.21 -18.79
CA ASN A 574 18.59 21.35 -19.48
C ASN A 574 20.13 21.28 -19.45
N ILE A 575 20.74 20.54 -18.50
CA ILE A 575 22.18 20.29 -18.47
C ILE A 575 22.60 19.41 -19.66
N GLU A 576 21.85 18.33 -19.91
CA GLU A 576 22.10 17.40 -21.03
C GLU A 576 21.92 18.14 -22.37
N ILE A 577 20.87 18.96 -22.45
CA ILE A 577 20.58 19.78 -23.63
C ILE A 577 21.71 20.79 -23.89
N LYS A 578 22.24 21.45 -22.85
CA LYS A 578 23.38 22.38 -23.01
C LYS A 578 24.62 21.69 -23.55
N GLU A 579 24.84 20.43 -23.21
CA GLU A 579 25.95 19.66 -23.77
C GLU A 579 25.68 19.23 -25.22
N ALA A 580 24.44 18.85 -25.54
CA ALA A 580 24.02 18.57 -26.91
C ALA A 580 24.19 19.78 -27.84
N ILE A 581 23.87 21.00 -27.36
CA ILE A 581 24.11 22.26 -28.10
C ILE A 581 25.60 22.46 -28.40
N LYS A 582 26.50 22.15 -27.46
CA LYS A 582 27.95 22.28 -27.72
C LYS A 582 28.44 21.30 -28.77
N GLN A 583 27.90 20.08 -28.77
CA GLN A 583 28.28 19.02 -29.69
C GLN A 583 27.68 19.23 -31.09
N ASN A 584 26.51 19.85 -31.18
CA ASN A 584 25.78 20.11 -32.42
C ASN A 584 25.27 21.57 -32.45
N PRO A 585 26.17 22.56 -32.67
CA PRO A 585 25.80 23.98 -32.61
C PRO A 585 24.72 24.39 -33.60
N GLU A 586 24.57 23.67 -34.71
CA GLU A 586 23.53 23.86 -35.71
C GLU A 586 22.11 23.59 -35.17
N LEU A 587 21.98 22.85 -34.06
CA LEU A 587 20.70 22.56 -33.41
C LEU A 587 20.38 23.52 -32.25
N THR A 588 21.10 24.64 -32.12
CA THR A 588 20.92 25.59 -30.99
C THR A 588 19.48 26.09 -30.88
N ASP A 589 18.84 26.47 -31.98
CA ASP A 589 17.47 27.00 -31.97
C ASP A 589 16.45 25.93 -31.52
N TYR A 590 16.61 24.70 -32.01
CA TYR A 590 15.79 23.56 -31.61
C TYR A 590 15.89 23.32 -30.10
N TRP A 591 17.10 23.18 -29.58
CA TRP A 591 17.33 22.90 -28.17
C TRP A 591 16.93 24.06 -27.25
N THR A 592 17.07 25.31 -27.71
CA THR A 592 16.59 26.49 -26.99
C THR A 592 15.07 26.43 -26.85
N ARG A 593 14.36 26.15 -27.95
CA ARG A 593 12.90 25.99 -27.93
C ARG A 593 12.46 24.82 -27.03
N TYR A 594 13.20 23.71 -27.05
CA TYR A 594 12.93 22.58 -26.16
C TYR A 594 13.02 23.00 -24.68
N ILE A 595 14.07 23.73 -24.29
CA ILE A 595 14.24 24.22 -22.91
C ILE A 595 13.05 25.09 -22.48
N GLU A 596 12.60 26.01 -23.34
CA GLU A 596 11.43 26.86 -23.05
C GLU A 596 10.16 26.05 -22.79
N LEU A 597 9.87 25.07 -23.64
CA LEU A 597 8.70 24.21 -23.52
C LEU A 597 8.80 23.27 -22.31
N ASN A 598 9.98 22.72 -22.06
CA ASN A 598 10.24 21.88 -20.91
C ASN A 598 10.02 22.66 -19.60
N GLN A 599 10.47 23.91 -19.53
CA GLN A 599 10.23 24.77 -18.37
C GLN A 599 8.72 25.02 -18.15
N GLN A 600 7.99 25.35 -19.21
CA GLN A 600 6.53 25.54 -19.13
C GLN A 600 5.81 24.28 -18.67
N LEU A 601 6.22 23.11 -19.15
CA LEU A 601 5.62 21.83 -18.77
C LEU A 601 5.84 21.55 -17.29
N PHE A 602 7.07 21.75 -16.80
CA PHE A 602 7.41 21.53 -15.40
C PHE A 602 6.67 22.50 -14.48
N ASP A 603 6.60 23.79 -14.84
CA ASP A 603 5.82 24.76 -14.07
C ASP A 603 4.33 24.38 -14.00
N ARG A 604 3.77 23.90 -15.10
CA ARG A 604 2.35 23.51 -15.18
C ARG A 604 2.04 22.24 -14.39
N PHE A 605 2.93 21.25 -14.44
CA PHE A 605 2.72 19.95 -13.83
C PHE A 605 3.10 19.92 -12.35
N PHE A 606 4.24 20.50 -11.98
CA PHE A 606 4.84 20.40 -10.64
C PHE A 606 4.52 21.61 -9.73
N LYS A 607 3.68 22.56 -10.14
CA LYS A 607 3.13 23.58 -9.22
C LYS A 607 1.73 23.23 -8.68
N ARG A 608 1.16 22.07 -9.06
CA ARG A 608 -0.15 21.62 -8.55
C ARG A 608 -0.06 21.24 -7.07
N LYS A 609 -1.14 21.43 -6.30
CA LYS A 609 -1.14 21.23 -4.84
C LYS A 609 -0.99 19.77 -4.36
N ASN A 610 -1.25 18.78 -5.22
CA ASN A 610 -1.32 17.35 -4.86
C ASN A 610 -0.28 16.52 -5.62
N ILE A 611 1.00 16.86 -5.51
CA ILE A 611 2.08 16.08 -6.12
C ILE A 611 2.36 14.86 -5.23
N ILE A 612 2.55 13.71 -5.86
CA ILE A 612 2.95 12.46 -5.20
C ILE A 612 4.40 12.13 -5.56
N ASP A 613 5.10 11.38 -4.70
CA ASP A 613 6.53 11.08 -4.91
C ASP A 613 6.80 10.30 -6.19
N MET A 614 5.87 9.43 -6.61
CA MET A 614 6.02 8.66 -7.85
C MET A 614 6.14 9.56 -9.09
N ASP A 615 5.47 10.72 -9.05
CA ASP A 615 5.53 11.72 -10.13
C ASP A 615 6.76 12.63 -10.00
N PHE A 616 7.22 12.90 -8.76
CA PHE A 616 8.29 13.85 -8.48
C PHE A 616 9.69 13.24 -8.51
N SER A 617 9.90 12.09 -7.86
CA SER A 617 11.21 11.46 -7.66
C SER A 617 12.03 11.26 -8.93
N PRO A 618 11.44 10.84 -10.08
CA PRO A 618 12.20 10.68 -11.32
C PRO A 618 12.83 11.99 -11.84
N TYR A 619 12.30 13.14 -11.43
CA TYR A 619 12.67 14.45 -11.96
C TYR A 619 13.21 15.41 -10.88
N LYS A 620 13.32 14.96 -9.62
CA LYS A 620 13.62 15.83 -8.46
C LYS A 620 14.89 16.67 -8.57
N ASP A 621 15.87 16.16 -9.32
CA ASP A 621 17.18 16.81 -9.52
C ASP A 621 17.28 17.53 -10.89
N TYR A 622 16.20 17.58 -11.69
CA TYR A 622 16.18 18.30 -12.95
C TYR A 622 16.35 19.79 -12.71
N SER A 623 17.14 20.43 -13.57
CA SER A 623 17.43 21.86 -13.46
C SER A 623 16.20 22.75 -13.69
N CYS A 624 15.20 22.29 -14.45
CA CYS A 624 13.93 22.98 -14.70
C CYS A 624 12.86 22.79 -13.61
N MET A 625 13.10 21.91 -12.62
CA MET A 625 12.12 21.60 -11.56
C MET A 625 11.72 22.85 -10.77
N PRO A 626 10.44 23.28 -10.70
CA PRO A 626 10.05 24.45 -9.91
C PRO A 626 10.40 24.28 -8.42
N ILE A 627 10.75 25.37 -7.73
CA ILE A 627 11.19 25.33 -6.31
C ILE A 627 10.03 25.00 -5.37
N GLU A 628 8.79 25.30 -5.76
CA GLU A 628 7.58 24.96 -5.04
C GLU A 628 7.43 23.44 -4.85
N ALA A 629 7.75 22.65 -5.88
CA ALA A 629 7.58 21.20 -5.87
C ALA A 629 8.36 20.51 -4.75
N PRO A 630 9.70 20.68 -4.61
CA PRO A 630 10.44 20.08 -3.51
C PRO A 630 10.01 20.64 -2.15
N ILE A 631 9.59 21.91 -2.03
CA ILE A 631 9.03 22.46 -0.78
C ILE A 631 7.74 21.72 -0.39
N GLN A 632 6.84 21.49 -1.34
CA GLN A 632 5.62 20.72 -1.10
C GLN A 632 5.92 19.26 -0.72
N MET A 633 6.90 18.65 -1.38
CA MET A 633 7.32 17.26 -1.14
C MET A 633 7.96 17.03 0.24
N LEU A 634 8.48 18.07 0.92
CA LEU A 634 8.96 17.91 2.31
C LEU A 634 7.88 17.37 3.24
N ASN A 635 6.62 17.83 3.09
CA ASN A 635 5.50 17.34 3.88
C ASN A 635 5.24 15.85 3.59
N TYR A 636 5.33 15.44 2.32
CA TYR A 636 5.16 14.05 1.89
C TYR A 636 6.29 13.16 2.44
N TYR A 637 7.54 13.61 2.39
CA TYR A 637 8.69 12.84 2.88
C TYR A 637 8.68 12.67 4.40
N LEU A 638 8.27 13.68 5.14
CA LEU A 638 8.05 13.54 6.59
C LEU A 638 6.97 12.48 6.89
N GLN A 639 5.92 12.39 6.06
CA GLN A 639 4.86 11.38 6.22
C GLN A 639 5.33 9.95 5.90
N MET A 640 6.26 9.78 4.94
CA MET A 640 6.73 8.46 4.48
C MET A 640 7.97 7.94 5.22
N GLY A 641 8.72 8.81 5.93
CA GLY A 641 9.85 8.40 6.76
C GLY A 641 9.51 7.42 7.90
N ASP A 642 8.23 7.11 8.08
CA ASP A 642 7.67 6.39 9.22
C ASP A 642 6.88 5.12 8.82
N VAL A 643 6.95 4.69 7.54
CA VAL A 643 6.40 3.40 7.10
C VAL A 643 7.54 2.40 6.95
N MET A 644 7.68 1.45 7.89
CA MET A 644 8.49 0.24 7.71
C MET A 644 7.87 -0.72 6.67
N SER A 645 7.40 -0.21 5.53
CA SER A 645 7.19 -1.00 4.32
C SER A 645 8.43 -0.79 3.47
N GLY A 646 9.18 -1.86 3.21
CA GLY A 646 10.53 -1.85 2.65
C GLY A 646 10.69 -1.31 1.22
N SER A 647 10.02 -0.23 0.83
CA SER A 647 10.12 0.34 -0.52
C SER A 647 10.54 1.81 -0.61
N MET A 648 10.64 2.58 0.47
CA MET A 648 11.44 3.85 0.54
C MET A 648 11.24 4.53 1.91
N VAL A 649 12.14 4.27 2.87
CA VAL A 649 12.19 5.01 4.15
C VAL A 649 13.07 6.24 3.94
N TYR A 650 12.49 7.45 4.06
CA TYR A 650 13.30 8.67 4.08
C TYR A 650 13.88 8.89 5.47
N SER A 651 15.20 8.78 5.64
CA SER A 651 15.87 9.09 6.91
C SER A 651 15.86 10.60 7.19
N ILE A 652 15.99 10.99 8.46
CA ILE A 652 16.16 12.42 8.83
C ILE A 652 17.32 13.07 8.06
N ASP A 653 18.40 12.33 7.81
CA ASP A 653 19.53 12.81 7.00
C ASP A 653 19.14 13.11 5.55
N GLN A 654 18.25 12.31 4.96
CA GLN A 654 17.75 12.56 3.61
C GLN A 654 16.80 13.76 3.57
N LEU A 655 15.98 13.96 4.60
CA LEU A 655 15.12 15.14 4.74
C LEU A 655 15.96 16.41 4.88
N VAL A 656 16.99 16.38 5.74
CA VAL A 656 17.97 17.48 5.89
C VAL A 656 18.71 17.72 4.58
N GLY A 657 19.11 16.66 3.87
CA GLY A 657 19.70 16.76 2.53
C GLY A 657 18.79 17.47 1.53
N ALA A 658 17.50 17.12 1.51
CA ALA A 658 16.50 17.78 0.66
C ALA A 658 16.29 19.25 1.06
N MET A 659 16.18 19.55 2.35
CA MET A 659 16.09 20.92 2.87
C MET A 659 17.31 21.76 2.48
N ASN A 660 18.52 21.21 2.58
CA ASN A 660 19.75 21.89 2.18
C ASN A 660 19.77 22.19 0.68
N LYS A 661 19.35 21.24 -0.16
CA LYS A 661 19.21 21.46 -1.60
C LYS A 661 18.20 22.57 -1.89
N ILE A 662 17.05 22.60 -1.21
CA ILE A 662 16.05 23.67 -1.36
C ILE A 662 16.65 25.03 -0.97
N LYS A 663 17.33 25.12 0.18
CA LYS A 663 18.02 26.35 0.62
C LYS A 663 19.04 26.83 -0.41
N GLN A 664 19.87 25.92 -0.94
CA GLN A 664 20.83 26.23 -1.99
C GLN A 664 20.14 26.83 -3.22
N ARG A 665 19.02 26.26 -3.65
CA ARG A 665 18.25 26.75 -4.80
C ARG A 665 17.62 28.13 -4.53
N ILE A 666 17.07 28.35 -3.33
CA ILE A 666 16.52 29.66 -2.93
C ILE A 666 17.63 30.72 -2.92
N ASN A 667 18.81 30.40 -2.40
CA ASN A 667 19.94 31.32 -2.29
C ASN A 667 20.53 31.72 -3.66
N LEU A 668 20.23 30.99 -4.73
CA LEU A 668 20.61 31.35 -6.11
C LEU A 668 19.64 32.35 -6.76
N LEU A 669 18.49 32.63 -6.12
CA LEU A 669 17.53 33.61 -6.61
C LEU A 669 17.88 35.02 -6.15
N GLU A 670 17.39 36.02 -6.88
CA GLU A 670 17.56 37.44 -6.55
C GLU A 670 16.20 38.15 -6.44
N GLY A 671 16.18 39.29 -5.73
CA GLY A 671 15.02 40.19 -5.67
C GLY A 671 13.76 39.59 -5.05
N GLU A 672 12.61 39.87 -5.67
CA GLU A 672 11.28 39.47 -5.18
C GLU A 672 11.09 37.95 -5.12
N GLN A 673 11.70 37.20 -6.06
CA GLN A 673 11.62 35.74 -6.08
C GLN A 673 12.33 35.12 -4.87
N HIS A 674 13.51 35.60 -4.51
CA HIS A 674 14.21 35.16 -3.31
C HIS A 674 13.36 35.40 -2.05
N ALA A 675 12.77 36.59 -1.91
CA ALA A 675 11.92 36.93 -0.76
C ALA A 675 10.69 35.99 -0.67
N TYR A 676 9.98 35.80 -1.78
CA TYR A 676 8.80 34.95 -1.85
C TYR A 676 9.09 33.49 -1.48
N TYR A 677 10.08 32.85 -2.10
CA TYR A 677 10.37 31.44 -1.82
C TYR A 677 10.99 31.21 -0.45
N LYS A 678 11.72 32.19 0.07
CA LYS A 678 12.22 32.15 1.45
C LYS A 678 11.07 32.19 2.45
N GLU A 679 10.06 33.04 2.22
CA GLU A 679 8.85 33.06 3.04
C GLU A 679 8.07 31.73 2.94
N LEU A 680 7.85 31.24 1.73
CA LEU A 680 7.15 29.96 1.49
C LEU A 680 7.87 28.77 2.16
N TYR A 681 9.20 28.74 2.07
CA TYR A 681 10.03 27.75 2.75
C TYR A 681 9.90 27.86 4.27
N ASN A 682 10.10 29.05 4.84
CA ASN A 682 10.03 29.28 6.29
C ASN A 682 8.63 29.02 6.88
N ASN A 683 7.57 29.14 6.07
CA ASN A 683 6.19 28.86 6.47
C ASN A 683 5.79 27.38 6.30
N ASN A 684 6.64 26.54 5.72
CA ASN A 684 6.38 25.12 5.60
C ASN A 684 6.46 24.45 6.99
N ALA A 685 5.47 23.64 7.34
CA ALA A 685 5.39 23.02 8.67
C ALA A 685 6.64 22.17 8.99
N VAL A 686 7.16 21.40 8.04
CA VAL A 686 8.40 20.62 8.25
C VAL A 686 9.58 21.53 8.51
N VAL A 687 9.68 22.64 7.77
CA VAL A 687 10.75 23.63 7.97
C VAL A 687 10.60 24.32 9.32
N GLN A 688 9.41 24.74 9.73
CA GLN A 688 9.18 25.33 11.06
C GLN A 688 9.50 24.34 12.19
N ILE A 689 9.07 23.09 12.05
CA ILE A 689 9.37 21.99 12.98
C ILE A 689 10.88 21.75 13.04
N THR A 690 11.59 21.85 11.91
CA THR A 690 13.02 21.59 11.87
C THR A 690 13.84 22.81 12.29
N GLU A 691 13.42 24.05 11.98
CA GLU A 691 14.16 25.31 12.18
C GLU A 691 13.84 26.07 13.47
N GLN A 692 12.65 25.99 14.07
CA GLN A 692 12.36 26.63 15.40
C GLN A 692 13.04 25.93 16.58
N TYR A 693 13.92 24.98 16.28
CA TYR A 693 14.02 23.72 16.98
C TYR A 693 15.39 23.06 16.65
N LEU A 694 15.99 23.41 15.51
CA LEU A 694 17.42 23.77 15.38
C LEU A 694 17.85 24.81 16.41
#